data_AF-A0A6A5E630-F1
#
_entry.id   AF-A0A6A5E630-F1
#
_cell.length_a   1.000
_cell.length_b   1.000
_cell.length_c   1.000
_cell.angle_alpha   90.00
_cell.angle_beta   90.00
_cell.angle_gamma   90.00
#
_symmetry.space_group_name_H-M   'P 1'
#
loop_
_entity.id
_entity.type
_entity.pdbx_description
1 polymer ?
#
loop_
_entity_poly.entity_id
_entity_poly.type
_entity_poly.pdbx_seq_one_letter_code
_entity_poly.pdbx_strand_id
1 'polypeptide(L)'
;MACSDLFDVGVVNTENLLDAYQQYDAVSDFLHADLLIGLHATTLSHPQQLLSFSFDVDGLVVEFNKVQALQGLLHYLFLPKFNSQILSPHYVYLKKHMDLSKYTSNGLTALKNCVGYQIANVDGGYHLLMTAVPSSTTDPDTRLLKKQLYSTHAVELLNSVTDDFKRLLRGLSARDKSRPTLQKQGTSNTARFNVLWQDLPFIMSLLDKAVEEANSCCFLQVMLTLNQFGQKAPNTLELTDIVDVTDVKAVSVHLAVKFVAIDYDQHILFSRYGLQDLVGARGKLFSVLGMHEATNFQTNLDHLPIDVAKPLLAVLSKHGKLNFLQLYVDSPHCHLQMPFKHPVSGAIVTCGLSHPNSQMAMLSRASTYLRHMTDLKERLVAQLGCRIEQVLRFQGDVPLCVDPSAHFDLEGLHALLRQRAMLVPFKDTTSGQGLLSTLDGVLGSLIDTLASAYSSSEGVGRFDESWKAFQCELALEEMFYGHPLSSEDFFLSASLGTSTVMDRSLTHQRGFIGLAPHSSASSEETPPPLHHWTRDELQKLRIERLWPLCQTLDAGPAVIGVALIRVLLGDLYRRNANIPMSPFSSDSPPGKLVGAMTLEILTNDLETKNSFPVPNTFHRARQLVQKAGKSVKDCLLQGFIAEKLHFFPAFKFRDIRGGKKIWWNFKDFLHVHLGAEKPFPMSELATRTLQVCTEMERRSLAYSRSLEKYRDHGMPWMAKTLQRLPPTLKGTFLVNVLTFISSVGMLQNNDYVDFNHLKDLLQAIGLQGMAQDKLQKLQILGKFTIEKVYRPIIWKLHHDIPVRVQQNTPCLLSLRPPPKQEEGEVLQPEEDVQAVEDQDDIRPPVRSQAMCLPANSSKLWTQDECAMVNLDKCKTSKQAYTAYVKRCVELKVPSRTFNAFRQKRKALQKQ
;
A
#
# COMPACT_ATOMS: atom_id res chain seq x y z
N MET A 1 24.15 -31.33 40.27
CA MET A 1 23.06 -31.08 39.30
C MET A 1 23.66 -30.26 38.19
N ALA A 2 23.71 -30.77 36.96
CA ALA A 2 24.28 -30.03 35.84
C ALA A 2 23.35 -28.83 35.54
N CYS A 3 23.84 -27.60 35.77
CA CYS A 3 23.18 -26.39 35.29
C CYS A 3 23.04 -26.52 33.77
N SER A 4 21.80 -26.56 33.30
CA SER A 4 21.49 -26.53 31.88
C SER A 4 21.60 -25.07 31.43
N ASP A 5 22.68 -24.71 30.75
CA ASP A 5 22.91 -23.35 30.21
C ASP A 5 21.68 -22.82 29.44
N LEU A 6 20.94 -23.73 28.77
CA LEU A 6 19.70 -23.43 28.06
C LEU A 6 18.58 -22.99 29.03
N PHE A 7 18.39 -23.72 30.14
CA PHE A 7 17.39 -23.44 31.17
C PHE A 7 17.70 -22.13 31.88
N ASP A 8 18.92 -21.96 32.37
CA ASP A 8 19.30 -20.80 33.16
C ASP A 8 19.16 -19.48 32.37
N VAL A 9 19.60 -19.47 31.10
CA VAL A 9 19.43 -18.31 30.23
C VAL A 9 17.98 -18.16 29.77
N GLY A 10 17.26 -19.27 29.56
CA GLY A 10 15.84 -19.27 29.21
C GLY A 10 14.98 -18.59 30.28
N VAL A 11 15.23 -18.90 31.56
CA VAL A 11 14.56 -18.24 32.69
C VAL A 11 14.87 -16.74 32.73
N VAL A 12 16.14 -16.35 32.54
CA VAL A 12 16.53 -14.93 32.54
C VAL A 12 15.86 -14.15 31.41
N ASN A 13 15.80 -14.71 30.20
CA ASN A 13 15.14 -14.06 29.07
C ASN A 13 13.63 -13.93 29.31
N THR A 14 12.99 -14.98 29.84
CA THR A 14 11.56 -14.94 30.22
C THR A 14 11.30 -13.91 31.32
N GLU A 15 12.11 -13.89 32.39
CA GLU A 15 11.98 -12.91 33.48
C GLU A 15 12.15 -11.48 32.96
N ASN A 16 13.15 -11.22 32.11
CA ASN A 16 13.35 -9.89 31.53
C ASN A 16 12.14 -9.44 30.70
N LEU A 17 11.56 -10.34 29.90
CA LEU A 17 10.40 -10.05 29.07
C LEU A 17 9.13 -9.86 29.91
N LEU A 18 8.86 -10.77 30.86
CA LEU A 18 7.68 -10.71 31.72
C LEU A 18 7.74 -9.54 32.69
N ASP A 19 8.88 -9.26 33.33
CA ASP A 19 9.05 -8.09 34.19
C ASP A 19 8.75 -6.80 33.42
N ALA A 20 9.18 -6.71 32.16
CA ALA A 20 8.91 -5.54 31.32
C ALA A 20 7.44 -5.47 30.88
N TYR A 21 6.83 -6.60 30.54
CA TYR A 21 5.44 -6.69 30.08
C TYR A 21 4.43 -6.43 31.21
N GLN A 22 4.63 -7.03 32.38
CA GLN A 22 3.74 -6.94 33.54
C GLN A 22 3.85 -5.62 34.31
N GLN A 23 4.83 -4.76 33.97
CA GLN A 23 4.93 -3.40 34.51
C GLN A 23 3.80 -2.47 34.05
N TYR A 24 3.05 -2.87 33.02
CA TYR A 24 2.02 -2.06 32.40
C TYR A 24 0.66 -2.78 32.44
N ASP A 25 -0.40 -2.05 32.80
CA ASP A 25 -1.76 -2.60 32.83
C ASP A 25 -2.32 -2.85 31.42
N ALA A 26 -1.90 -2.05 30.44
CA ALA A 26 -2.30 -2.16 29.04
C ALA A 26 -1.12 -2.49 28.13
N VAL A 27 -1.35 -3.41 27.18
CA VAL A 27 -0.35 -3.80 26.17
C VAL A 27 0.08 -2.62 25.31
N SER A 28 -0.82 -1.66 25.05
CA SER A 28 -0.50 -0.45 24.29
C SER A 28 0.58 0.38 24.99
N ASP A 29 0.51 0.54 26.31
CA ASP A 29 1.51 1.29 27.09
C ASP A 29 2.86 0.57 27.06
N PHE A 30 2.84 -0.76 27.19
CA PHE A 30 4.04 -1.59 27.02
C PHE A 30 4.67 -1.42 25.63
N LEU A 31 3.88 -1.35 24.55
CA LEU A 31 4.39 -1.19 23.19
C LEU A 31 5.05 0.18 22.95
N HIS A 32 4.60 1.24 23.62
CA HIS A 32 5.15 2.59 23.49
C HIS A 32 6.24 2.93 24.51
N ALA A 33 6.49 2.04 25.48
CA ALA A 33 7.45 2.28 26.54
C ALA A 33 8.90 2.28 26.04
N ASP A 34 9.64 3.32 26.44
CA ASP A 34 11.09 3.43 26.27
C ASP A 34 11.81 2.62 27.36
N LEU A 35 11.99 1.32 27.10
CA LEU A 35 12.65 0.37 27.99
C LEU A 35 13.57 -0.55 27.17
N LEU A 36 14.54 -1.22 27.81
CA LEU A 36 15.37 -2.23 27.15
C LEU A 36 15.04 -3.63 27.69
N ILE A 37 14.73 -4.55 26.79
CA ILE A 37 14.54 -5.98 27.09
C ILE A 37 15.81 -6.71 26.66
N GLY A 38 16.64 -7.05 27.64
CA GLY A 38 17.87 -7.80 27.39
C GLY A 38 17.58 -9.25 27.03
N LEU A 39 17.74 -9.60 25.75
CA LEU A 39 17.62 -10.97 25.25
C LEU A 39 19.02 -11.54 25.01
N HIS A 40 19.34 -12.63 25.70
CA HIS A 40 20.67 -13.21 25.68
C HIS A 40 20.71 -14.52 24.92
N ALA A 41 21.71 -14.66 24.04
CA ALA A 41 22.04 -15.93 23.42
C ALA A 41 22.96 -16.79 24.33
N THR A 42 22.93 -18.10 24.15
CA THR A 42 23.74 -19.03 24.94
C THR A 42 24.41 -20.12 24.11
N THR A 43 25.54 -20.62 24.62
CA THR A 43 26.16 -21.89 24.21
C THR A 43 25.57 -23.04 25.03
N LEU A 44 25.71 -24.27 24.53
CA LEU A 44 25.17 -25.46 25.19
C LEU A 44 26.29 -26.43 25.55
N SER A 45 26.53 -26.68 26.84
CA SER A 45 27.55 -27.65 27.28
C SER A 45 27.25 -29.09 26.84
N HIS A 46 25.97 -29.51 26.91
CA HIS A 46 25.54 -30.86 26.57
C HIS A 46 24.30 -30.84 25.64
N PRO A 47 24.44 -30.40 24.37
CA PRO A 47 23.30 -30.24 23.46
C PRO A 47 22.43 -31.49 23.34
N GLN A 48 23.04 -32.67 23.29
CA GLN A 48 22.36 -33.96 23.16
C GLN A 48 21.46 -34.33 24.37
N GLN A 49 21.65 -33.70 25.52
CA GLN A 49 20.80 -33.89 26.72
C GLN A 49 19.70 -32.83 26.83
N LEU A 50 19.73 -31.81 25.97
CA LEU A 50 18.86 -30.64 26.05
C LEU A 50 17.93 -30.51 24.84
N LEU A 51 18.32 -31.06 23.69
CA LEU A 51 17.62 -30.92 22.42
C LEU A 51 17.18 -32.28 21.87
N SER A 52 15.99 -32.30 21.28
CA SER A 52 15.49 -33.41 20.46
C SER A 52 15.63 -33.04 18.99
N PHE A 53 16.09 -33.98 18.16
CA PHE A 53 16.34 -33.78 16.73
C PHE A 53 15.43 -34.69 15.91
N SER A 54 14.88 -34.14 14.83
CA SER A 54 14.10 -34.87 13.83
C SER A 54 14.55 -34.47 12.43
N PHE A 55 14.52 -35.42 11.50
CA PHE A 55 14.97 -35.24 10.13
C PHE A 55 13.82 -35.54 9.18
N ASP A 56 13.76 -34.79 8.08
CA ASP A 56 12.75 -35.01 7.07
C ASP A 56 13.21 -34.58 5.67
N VAL A 57 12.58 -35.21 4.69
CA VAL A 57 12.57 -34.75 3.30
C VAL A 57 11.38 -33.81 3.14
N ASP A 58 11.68 -32.55 2.87
CA ASP A 58 10.65 -31.51 2.69
C ASP A 58 10.15 -31.46 1.25
N GLY A 59 10.98 -31.87 0.29
CA GLY A 59 10.61 -31.83 -1.12
C GLY A 59 11.66 -32.40 -2.07
N LEU A 60 11.25 -32.60 -3.31
CA LEU A 60 12.00 -33.22 -4.38
C LEU A 60 11.74 -32.47 -5.70
N VAL A 61 12.79 -32.28 -6.49
CA VAL A 61 12.70 -31.87 -7.90
C VAL A 61 13.59 -32.79 -8.73
N VAL A 62 13.00 -33.52 -9.67
CA VAL A 62 13.71 -34.37 -10.64
C VAL A 62 13.69 -33.70 -12.00
N GLU A 63 14.85 -33.50 -12.61
CA GLU A 63 15.02 -33.06 -13.99
C GLU A 63 15.32 -34.26 -14.88
N PHE A 64 14.52 -34.47 -15.92
CA PHE A 64 14.66 -35.63 -16.81
C PHE A 64 15.63 -35.39 -17.96
N ASN A 65 16.40 -36.41 -18.35
CA ASN A 65 16.93 -36.49 -19.71
C ASN A 65 15.82 -37.01 -20.64
N LYS A 66 15.07 -38.01 -20.17
CA LYS A 66 13.89 -38.58 -20.82
C LYS A 66 12.80 -38.81 -19.79
N VAL A 67 11.60 -38.30 -20.04
CA VAL A 67 10.45 -38.48 -19.15
C VAL A 67 9.92 -39.91 -19.17
N GLN A 68 10.35 -40.73 -20.13
CA GLN A 68 10.17 -42.19 -20.08
C GLN A 68 10.72 -42.83 -18.79
N ALA A 69 11.68 -42.19 -18.11
CA ALA A 69 12.19 -42.62 -16.81
C ALA A 69 11.13 -42.61 -15.70
N LEU A 70 10.00 -41.93 -15.89
CA LEU A 70 8.94 -41.84 -14.89
C LEU A 70 8.33 -43.22 -14.62
N GLN A 71 8.42 -43.68 -13.37
CA GLN A 71 7.77 -44.92 -12.92
C GLN A 71 6.43 -44.67 -12.25
N GLY A 72 6.27 -43.49 -11.64
CA GLY A 72 5.01 -43.06 -11.04
C GLY A 72 3.86 -43.05 -12.04
N LEU A 73 2.72 -43.59 -11.65
CA LEU A 73 1.53 -43.65 -12.50
C LEU A 73 0.93 -42.26 -12.69
N LEU A 74 0.42 -41.99 -13.90
CA LEU A 74 -0.41 -40.82 -14.19
C LEU A 74 -1.59 -41.22 -15.06
N HIS A 75 -2.74 -40.62 -14.80
CA HIS A 75 -3.97 -40.90 -15.56
C HIS A 75 -4.17 -39.96 -16.75
N TYR A 76 -3.71 -38.71 -16.63
CA TYR A 76 -3.94 -37.69 -17.65
C TYR A 76 -2.67 -36.89 -17.93
N LEU A 77 -2.40 -36.72 -19.22
CA LEU A 77 -1.42 -35.79 -19.76
C LEU A 77 -2.16 -34.59 -20.35
N PHE A 78 -1.81 -33.39 -19.91
CA PHE A 78 -2.45 -32.13 -20.28
C PHE A 78 -1.55 -31.34 -21.24
N LEU A 79 -1.83 -31.45 -22.54
CA LEU A 79 -1.16 -30.67 -23.59
C LEU A 79 -2.21 -29.85 -24.37
N PRO A 80 -2.79 -28.81 -23.73
CA PRO A 80 -3.70 -27.91 -24.40
C PRO A 80 -2.96 -27.02 -25.40
N LYS A 81 -3.71 -26.22 -26.15
CA LYS A 81 -3.12 -25.09 -26.87
C LYS A 81 -2.76 -24.01 -25.84
N PHE A 82 -1.47 -23.74 -25.69
CA PHE A 82 -0.96 -22.78 -24.71
C PHE A 82 -1.20 -21.35 -25.15
N ASN A 83 -1.46 -20.48 -24.17
CA ASN A 83 -1.50 -19.03 -24.29
C ASN A 83 -0.88 -18.42 -23.02
N SER A 84 -0.58 -17.12 -23.05
CA SER A 84 0.11 -16.45 -21.95
C SER A 84 -0.66 -16.42 -20.63
N GLN A 85 -2.00 -16.57 -20.65
CA GLN A 85 -2.83 -16.51 -19.43
C GLN A 85 -2.80 -17.81 -18.62
N ILE A 86 -2.55 -18.95 -19.26
CA ILE A 86 -2.51 -20.26 -18.58
C ILE A 86 -1.10 -20.65 -18.12
N LEU A 87 -0.06 -19.97 -18.61
CA LEU A 87 1.31 -20.22 -18.17
C LEU A 87 1.55 -19.56 -16.81
N SER A 88 2.25 -20.28 -15.94
CA SER A 88 2.61 -19.77 -14.61
C SER A 88 4.11 -19.54 -14.49
N PRO A 89 4.57 -18.57 -13.68
CA PRO A 89 5.99 -18.40 -13.38
C PRO A 89 6.54 -19.65 -12.69
N HIS A 90 7.59 -20.24 -13.24
CA HIS A 90 8.20 -21.46 -12.67
C HIS A 90 9.51 -21.19 -11.93
N TYR A 91 10.07 -19.97 -12.01
CA TYR A 91 11.32 -19.62 -11.33
C TYR A 91 11.27 -19.89 -9.81
N VAL A 92 10.14 -19.62 -9.16
CA VAL A 92 9.96 -19.82 -7.71
C VAL A 92 10.22 -21.26 -7.28
N TYR A 93 9.85 -22.24 -8.12
CA TYR A 93 10.06 -23.66 -7.85
C TYR A 93 11.47 -24.14 -8.26
N LEU A 94 12.03 -23.52 -9.31
CA LEU A 94 13.29 -23.95 -9.92
C LEU A 94 14.54 -23.29 -9.32
N LYS A 95 14.40 -22.11 -8.70
CA LYS A 95 15.54 -21.31 -8.22
C LYS A 95 16.46 -22.05 -7.24
N LYS A 96 15.92 -22.95 -6.41
CA LYS A 96 16.69 -23.81 -5.49
C LYS A 96 17.23 -25.08 -6.19
N HIS A 97 16.59 -25.52 -7.27
CA HIS A 97 16.97 -26.73 -8.01
C HIS A 97 18.12 -26.48 -8.98
N MET A 98 18.18 -25.32 -9.63
CA MET A 98 19.17 -25.03 -10.65
C MET A 98 20.52 -24.59 -10.07
N ASP A 99 21.60 -24.96 -10.76
CA ASP A 99 22.94 -24.46 -10.43
C ASP A 99 23.14 -23.04 -10.96
N LEU A 100 22.71 -22.06 -10.16
CA LEU A 100 22.74 -20.65 -10.54
C LEU A 100 24.17 -20.12 -10.77
N SER A 101 25.19 -20.77 -10.21
CA SER A 101 26.60 -20.37 -10.41
C SER A 101 27.10 -20.50 -11.85
N LYS A 102 26.34 -21.20 -12.70
CA LYS A 102 26.59 -21.32 -14.15
C LYS A 102 25.95 -20.19 -14.97
N TYR A 103 25.24 -19.26 -14.35
CA TYR A 103 24.54 -18.17 -15.03
C TYR A 103 25.33 -16.87 -14.96
N THR A 104 25.26 -16.04 -15.99
CA THR A 104 25.64 -14.63 -15.87
C THR A 104 24.47 -13.83 -15.29
N SER A 105 24.68 -12.54 -14.95
CA SER A 105 23.59 -11.65 -14.55
C SER A 105 22.45 -11.60 -15.58
N ASN A 106 22.78 -11.56 -16.88
CA ASN A 106 21.79 -11.58 -17.95
C ASN A 106 21.10 -12.95 -18.05
N GLY A 107 21.87 -14.03 -17.93
CA GLY A 107 21.35 -15.40 -17.87
C GLY A 107 20.32 -15.58 -16.75
N LEU A 108 20.64 -15.13 -15.54
CA LEU A 108 19.75 -15.19 -14.40
C LEU A 108 18.50 -14.33 -14.60
N THR A 109 18.64 -13.14 -15.19
CA THR A 109 17.50 -12.28 -15.54
C THR A 109 16.56 -12.97 -16.52
N ALA A 110 17.10 -13.63 -17.56
CA ALA A 110 16.28 -14.43 -18.47
C ALA A 110 15.62 -15.61 -17.76
N LEU A 111 16.34 -16.31 -16.87
CA LEU A 111 15.80 -17.43 -16.10
C LEU A 111 14.68 -17.00 -15.14
N LYS A 112 14.79 -15.83 -14.49
CA LYS A 112 13.73 -15.26 -13.63
C LYS A 112 12.40 -15.09 -14.38
N ASN A 113 12.44 -14.92 -15.71
CA ASN A 113 11.25 -14.80 -16.56
C ASN A 113 10.68 -16.16 -16.99
N CYS A 114 11.23 -17.29 -16.55
CA CYS A 114 10.79 -18.60 -17.01
C CYS A 114 9.35 -18.91 -16.61
N VAL A 115 8.62 -19.49 -17.56
CA VAL A 115 7.22 -19.86 -17.43
C VAL A 115 7.00 -21.28 -17.92
N GLY A 116 5.98 -21.92 -17.38
CA GLY A 116 5.63 -23.27 -17.78
C GLY A 116 4.19 -23.62 -17.42
N TYR A 117 3.90 -24.91 -17.57
CA TYR A 117 2.59 -25.48 -17.26
C TYR A 117 2.75 -26.84 -16.61
N GLN A 118 1.83 -27.18 -15.71
CA GLN A 118 1.73 -28.50 -15.13
C GLN A 118 1.01 -29.44 -16.10
N ILE A 119 1.75 -30.40 -16.65
CA ILE A 119 1.26 -31.30 -17.70
C ILE A 119 0.74 -32.62 -17.14
N ALA A 120 1.01 -33.00 -15.89
CA ALA A 120 0.37 -34.15 -15.26
C ALA A 120 0.35 -34.06 -13.73
N ASN A 121 -0.58 -34.79 -13.12
CA ASN A 121 -0.50 -35.22 -11.71
C ASN A 121 -0.05 -36.68 -11.71
N VAL A 122 1.00 -36.95 -10.96
CA VAL A 122 1.57 -38.29 -10.80
C VAL A 122 1.22 -38.78 -9.39
N ASP A 123 0.94 -40.07 -9.27
CA ASP A 123 0.63 -40.73 -8.00
C ASP A 123 1.70 -40.44 -6.94
N GLY A 124 1.28 -40.34 -5.69
CA GLY A 124 2.13 -39.87 -4.58
C GLY A 124 2.11 -38.35 -4.39
N GLY A 125 1.38 -37.61 -5.23
CA GLY A 125 1.20 -36.15 -5.08
C GLY A 125 2.27 -35.33 -5.79
N TYR A 126 2.93 -35.89 -6.81
CA TYR A 126 3.92 -35.21 -7.61
C TYR A 126 3.27 -34.47 -8.79
N HIS A 127 3.89 -33.36 -9.20
CA HIS A 127 3.47 -32.61 -10.38
C HIS A 127 4.54 -32.69 -11.47
N LEU A 128 4.14 -33.14 -12.66
CA LEU A 128 5.01 -33.12 -13.83
C LEU A 128 4.84 -31.78 -14.54
N LEU A 129 5.92 -31.01 -14.63
CA LEU A 129 5.95 -29.68 -15.19
C LEU A 129 6.72 -29.65 -16.50
N MET A 130 6.20 -28.87 -17.45
CA MET A 130 6.88 -28.52 -18.69
C MET A 130 7.20 -27.04 -18.69
N THR A 131 8.48 -26.71 -18.67
CA THR A 131 8.97 -25.33 -18.49
C THR A 131 9.80 -24.89 -19.67
N ALA A 132 9.55 -23.69 -20.20
CA ALA A 132 10.43 -23.05 -21.16
C ALA A 132 11.54 -22.31 -20.40
N VAL A 133 12.80 -22.72 -20.59
CA VAL A 133 14.00 -22.13 -19.96
C VAL A 133 14.96 -21.60 -21.04
N PRO A 134 15.85 -20.64 -20.71
CA PRO A 134 16.86 -20.17 -21.66
C PRO A 134 17.77 -21.32 -22.13
N SER A 135 18.08 -21.36 -23.44
CA SER A 135 19.03 -22.34 -23.98
C SER A 135 20.48 -22.03 -23.57
N SER A 136 20.79 -20.75 -23.37
CA SER A 136 22.11 -20.26 -22.95
C SER A 136 22.05 -19.71 -21.52
N THR A 137 22.95 -20.17 -20.65
CA THR A 137 23.03 -19.67 -19.26
C THR A 137 23.92 -18.42 -19.14
N THR A 138 24.82 -18.18 -20.09
CA THR A 138 25.81 -17.10 -20.01
C THR A 138 25.52 -15.93 -20.94
N ASP A 139 24.97 -16.19 -22.11
CA ASP A 139 24.64 -15.17 -23.11
C ASP A 139 23.23 -15.47 -23.67
N PRO A 140 22.16 -15.17 -22.91
CA PRO A 140 20.81 -15.35 -23.41
C PRO A 140 20.48 -14.27 -24.44
N ASP A 141 19.59 -14.60 -25.38
CA ASP A 141 19.08 -13.59 -26.31
C ASP A 141 18.42 -12.42 -25.55
N THR A 142 18.75 -11.20 -25.95
CA THR A 142 18.29 -9.97 -25.30
C THR A 142 16.76 -9.86 -25.19
N ARG A 143 15.99 -10.53 -26.09
CA ARG A 143 14.53 -10.59 -26.01
C ARG A 143 14.04 -11.30 -24.76
N LEU A 144 14.77 -12.30 -24.27
CA LEU A 144 14.41 -13.08 -23.08
C LEU A 144 14.55 -12.28 -21.78
N LEU A 145 15.25 -11.14 -21.80
CA LEU A 145 15.36 -10.24 -20.65
C LEU A 145 14.04 -9.52 -20.36
N LYS A 146 13.11 -9.46 -21.33
CA LYS A 146 11.79 -8.82 -21.18
C LYS A 146 10.71 -9.87 -20.94
N LYS A 147 10.07 -9.83 -19.76
CA LYS A 147 9.02 -10.80 -19.34
C LYS A 147 7.93 -11.05 -20.39
N GLN A 148 7.39 -10.00 -21.02
CA GLN A 148 6.34 -10.14 -22.05
C GLN A 148 6.82 -10.90 -23.29
N LEU A 149 8.03 -10.60 -23.80
CA LEU A 149 8.59 -11.27 -24.97
C LEU A 149 8.97 -12.72 -24.64
N TYR A 150 9.48 -12.96 -23.43
CA TYR A 150 9.73 -14.31 -22.94
C TYR A 150 8.46 -15.16 -23.01
N SER A 151 7.34 -14.66 -22.47
CA SER A 151 6.07 -15.39 -22.47
C SER A 151 5.57 -15.70 -23.88
N THR A 152 5.71 -14.78 -24.84
CA THR A 152 5.34 -15.03 -26.24
C THR A 152 6.13 -16.19 -26.85
N HIS A 153 7.46 -16.17 -26.71
CA HIS A 153 8.30 -17.24 -27.26
C HIS A 153 8.15 -18.57 -26.51
N ALA A 154 7.88 -18.53 -25.20
CA ALA A 154 7.54 -19.72 -24.44
C ALA A 154 6.24 -20.36 -24.95
N VAL A 155 5.21 -19.57 -25.27
CA VAL A 155 3.96 -20.07 -25.87
C VAL A 155 4.21 -20.72 -27.23
N GLU A 156 5.06 -20.13 -28.07
CA GLU A 156 5.42 -20.71 -29.38
C GLU A 156 6.11 -22.07 -29.21
N LEU A 157 7.14 -22.13 -28.35
CA LEU A 157 7.90 -23.36 -28.09
C LEU A 157 7.02 -24.48 -27.51
N LEU A 158 6.23 -24.19 -26.47
CA LEU A 158 5.37 -25.19 -25.82
C LEU A 158 4.24 -25.68 -26.74
N ASN A 159 3.73 -24.81 -27.63
CA ASN A 159 2.78 -25.25 -28.66
C ASN A 159 3.43 -26.12 -29.73
N SER A 160 4.71 -25.89 -30.07
CA SER A 160 5.46 -26.79 -30.97
C SER A 160 5.50 -28.21 -30.41
N VAL A 161 5.81 -28.38 -29.11
CA VAL A 161 5.77 -29.70 -28.45
C VAL A 161 4.39 -30.35 -28.61
N THR A 162 3.32 -29.61 -28.34
CA THR A 162 1.95 -30.11 -28.47
C THR A 162 1.63 -30.54 -29.91
N ASP A 163 2.07 -29.77 -30.90
CA ASP A 163 1.78 -30.05 -32.32
C ASP A 163 2.64 -31.20 -32.86
N ASP A 164 3.91 -31.30 -32.45
CA ASP A 164 4.79 -32.43 -32.74
C ASP A 164 4.29 -33.71 -32.08
N PHE A 165 3.84 -33.65 -30.83
CA PHE A 165 3.22 -34.80 -30.16
C PHE A 165 1.97 -35.31 -30.91
N LYS A 166 1.08 -34.41 -31.34
CA LYS A 166 -0.07 -34.76 -32.18
C LYS A 166 0.35 -35.37 -33.52
N ARG A 167 1.40 -34.82 -34.15
CA ARG A 167 1.93 -35.35 -35.42
C ARG A 167 2.46 -36.77 -35.24
N LEU A 168 3.25 -37.01 -34.19
CA LEU A 168 3.77 -38.33 -33.84
C LEU A 168 2.65 -39.34 -33.60
N LEU A 169 1.61 -38.97 -32.83
CA LEU A 169 0.43 -39.82 -32.60
C LEU A 169 -0.31 -40.19 -33.89
N ARG A 170 -0.46 -39.25 -34.83
CA ARG A 170 -1.10 -39.51 -36.13
C ARG A 170 -0.23 -40.41 -37.03
N GLY A 171 1.08 -40.23 -36.96
CA GLY A 171 2.09 -40.98 -37.72
C GLY A 171 2.37 -42.41 -37.21
N LEU A 172 1.74 -42.84 -36.12
CA LEU A 172 1.93 -44.18 -35.57
C LEU A 172 1.51 -45.29 -36.54
N SER A 173 2.23 -46.42 -36.46
CA SER A 173 1.94 -47.65 -37.19
C SER A 173 0.57 -48.23 -36.81
N ALA A 174 -0.02 -49.07 -37.66
CA ALA A 174 -1.28 -49.75 -37.33
C ALA A 174 -1.18 -50.59 -36.05
N ARG A 175 -0.01 -51.20 -35.80
CA ARG A 175 0.29 -51.96 -34.58
C ARG A 175 0.32 -51.06 -33.36
N ASP A 176 0.95 -49.90 -33.41
CA ASP A 176 1.00 -49.01 -32.25
C ASP A 176 -0.37 -48.37 -31.99
N LYS A 177 -1.13 -48.05 -33.05
CA LYS A 177 -2.50 -47.54 -32.91
C LYS A 177 -3.46 -48.52 -32.22
N SER A 178 -3.18 -49.83 -32.21
CA SER A 178 -3.99 -50.82 -31.49
C SER A 178 -3.75 -50.83 -29.98
N ARG A 179 -2.78 -50.06 -29.47
CA ARG A 179 -2.53 -49.91 -28.04
C ARG A 179 -3.78 -49.41 -27.30
N PRO A 180 -4.12 -49.98 -26.13
CA PRO A 180 -5.36 -49.64 -25.42
C PRO A 180 -5.55 -48.15 -25.10
N THR A 181 -4.47 -47.41 -24.83
CA THR A 181 -4.55 -45.96 -24.62
C THR A 181 -5.05 -45.22 -25.86
N LEU A 182 -4.60 -45.63 -27.06
CA LEU A 182 -4.95 -44.99 -28.32
C LEU A 182 -6.31 -45.44 -28.85
N GLN A 183 -6.76 -46.65 -28.51
CA GLN A 183 -8.09 -47.15 -28.87
C GLN A 183 -9.22 -46.42 -28.12
N LYS A 184 -8.95 -45.86 -26.94
CA LYS A 184 -9.95 -45.21 -26.09
C LYS A 184 -10.15 -43.72 -26.34
N GLN A 185 -9.38 -43.09 -27.24
CA GLN A 185 -9.44 -41.64 -27.43
C GLN A 185 -8.93 -41.17 -28.80
N GLY A 186 -9.32 -39.96 -29.20
CA GLY A 186 -8.84 -39.33 -30.43
C GLY A 186 -7.42 -38.77 -30.28
N THR A 187 -6.60 -38.94 -31.32
CA THR A 187 -5.21 -38.41 -31.38
C THR A 187 -5.12 -36.92 -31.77
N SER A 188 -6.26 -36.27 -32.04
CA SER A 188 -6.33 -34.86 -32.42
C SER A 188 -6.49 -33.91 -31.24
N ASN A 189 -7.12 -34.34 -30.14
CA ASN A 189 -7.33 -33.54 -28.95
C ASN A 189 -6.46 -34.03 -27.79
N THR A 190 -5.43 -33.26 -27.47
CA THR A 190 -4.44 -33.56 -26.41
C THR A 190 -4.61 -32.69 -25.18
N ALA A 191 -5.65 -31.86 -25.11
CA ALA A 191 -5.88 -30.97 -23.97
C ALA A 191 -6.05 -31.74 -22.65
N ARG A 192 -6.60 -32.95 -22.74
CA ARG A 192 -6.66 -33.93 -21.65
C ARG A 192 -6.57 -35.34 -22.25
N PHE A 193 -5.36 -35.84 -22.37
CA PHE A 193 -5.05 -37.13 -22.97
C PHE A 193 -4.96 -38.20 -21.88
N ASN A 194 -5.85 -39.18 -21.91
CA ASN A 194 -5.86 -40.31 -20.97
C ASN A 194 -4.65 -41.21 -21.23
N VAL A 195 -3.96 -41.68 -20.19
CA VAL A 195 -2.83 -42.59 -20.32
C VAL A 195 -3.10 -43.83 -19.47
N LEU A 196 -3.13 -45.01 -20.09
CA LEU A 196 -3.24 -46.26 -19.35
C LEU A 196 -1.84 -46.74 -18.94
N TRP A 197 -1.74 -47.28 -17.73
CA TRP A 197 -0.47 -47.69 -17.10
C TRP A 197 0.44 -48.53 -18.03
N GLN A 198 -0.13 -49.49 -18.75
CA GLN A 198 0.62 -50.40 -19.64
C GLN A 198 1.22 -49.73 -20.89
N ASP A 199 0.74 -48.54 -21.27
CA ASP A 199 1.27 -47.76 -22.39
C ASP A 199 2.03 -46.51 -21.90
N LEU A 200 2.15 -46.28 -20.59
CA LEU A 200 2.78 -45.08 -20.04
C LEU A 200 4.21 -44.86 -20.58
N PRO A 201 5.13 -45.84 -20.55
CA PRO A 201 6.48 -45.65 -21.10
C PRO A 201 6.47 -45.30 -22.59
N PHE A 202 5.54 -45.90 -23.35
CA PHE A 202 5.41 -45.63 -24.77
C PHE A 202 4.92 -44.20 -25.03
N ILE A 203 3.88 -43.74 -24.34
CA ILE A 203 3.37 -42.37 -24.49
C ILE A 203 4.41 -41.34 -24.04
N MET A 204 5.11 -41.58 -22.93
CA MET A 204 6.21 -40.71 -22.49
C MET A 204 7.35 -40.67 -23.53
N SER A 205 7.69 -41.79 -24.17
CA SER A 205 8.69 -41.79 -25.26
C SER A 205 8.28 -40.97 -26.49
N LEU A 206 6.98 -40.80 -26.75
CA LEU A 206 6.49 -39.90 -27.81
C LEU A 206 6.57 -38.43 -27.38
N LEU A 207 6.35 -38.15 -26.09
CA LEU A 207 6.54 -36.82 -25.53
C LEU A 207 8.01 -36.41 -25.57
N ASP A 208 8.93 -37.31 -25.22
CA ASP A 208 10.38 -37.09 -25.33
C ASP A 208 10.77 -36.70 -26.76
N LYS A 209 10.31 -37.45 -27.76
CA LYS A 209 10.56 -37.12 -29.17
C LYS A 209 9.99 -35.76 -29.59
N ALA A 210 8.79 -35.41 -29.14
CA ALA A 210 8.19 -34.11 -29.43
C ALA A 210 8.98 -32.95 -28.80
N VAL A 211 9.50 -33.16 -27.59
CA VAL A 211 10.37 -32.19 -26.91
C VAL A 211 11.72 -32.06 -27.63
N GLU A 212 12.33 -33.17 -28.05
CA GLU A 212 13.56 -33.17 -28.84
C GLU A 212 13.41 -32.40 -30.16
N GLU A 213 12.29 -32.59 -30.88
CA GLU A 213 12.00 -31.88 -32.13
C GLU A 213 11.77 -30.37 -31.91
N ALA A 214 11.03 -29.99 -30.86
CA ALA A 214 10.74 -28.59 -30.52
C ALA A 214 11.98 -27.83 -30.01
N ASN A 215 12.91 -28.51 -29.34
CA ASN A 215 14.16 -27.93 -28.81
C ASN A 215 15.17 -27.54 -29.91
N SER A 216 14.80 -27.67 -31.19
CA SER A 216 15.56 -27.12 -32.32
C SER A 216 15.54 -25.59 -32.41
N CYS A 217 14.74 -24.90 -31.58
CA CYS A 217 14.73 -23.44 -31.47
C CYS A 217 16.01 -22.89 -30.81
N CYS A 218 16.54 -21.76 -31.29
CA CYS A 218 17.88 -21.28 -30.89
C CYS A 218 17.96 -20.49 -29.56
N PHE A 219 16.84 -20.11 -28.92
CA PHE A 219 16.88 -19.22 -27.74
C PHE A 219 16.27 -19.80 -26.46
N LEU A 220 15.24 -20.65 -26.58
CA LEU A 220 14.58 -21.33 -25.46
C LEU A 220 14.62 -22.85 -25.69
N GLN A 221 14.63 -23.59 -24.59
CA GLN A 221 14.51 -25.05 -24.56
C GLN A 221 13.46 -25.46 -23.54
N VAL A 222 12.87 -26.63 -23.74
CA VAL A 222 11.91 -27.25 -22.85
C VAL A 222 12.66 -28.10 -21.82
N MET A 223 12.35 -27.84 -20.55
CA MET A 223 12.79 -28.62 -19.41
C MET A 223 11.59 -29.31 -18.78
N LEU A 224 11.66 -30.64 -18.66
CA LEU A 224 10.67 -31.45 -17.96
C LEU A 224 11.16 -31.73 -16.54
N THR A 225 10.35 -31.39 -15.54
CA THR A 225 10.66 -31.63 -14.14
C THR A 225 9.49 -32.27 -13.41
N LEU A 226 9.75 -33.26 -12.57
CA LEU A 226 8.79 -33.76 -11.57
C LEU A 226 9.09 -33.08 -10.24
N ASN A 227 8.09 -32.52 -9.56
CA ASN A 227 8.29 -31.92 -8.25
C ASN A 227 7.23 -32.29 -7.23
N GLN A 228 7.62 -32.22 -5.95
CA GLN A 228 6.74 -32.27 -4.79
C GLN A 228 7.40 -31.51 -3.65
N PHE A 229 6.65 -30.66 -2.94
CA PHE A 229 7.15 -29.85 -1.83
C PHE A 229 6.21 -29.96 -0.62
N GLY A 230 6.72 -29.69 0.58
CA GLY A 230 5.98 -29.73 1.84
C GLY A 230 5.63 -31.13 2.34
N GLN A 231 6.36 -32.18 1.94
CA GLN A 231 6.08 -33.55 2.35
C GLN A 231 6.32 -33.75 3.86
N LYS A 232 7.37 -33.12 4.41
CA LYS A 232 7.90 -33.33 5.76
C LYS A 232 8.00 -34.83 6.11
N ALA A 233 8.44 -35.64 5.15
CA ALA A 233 8.47 -37.09 5.27
C ALA A 233 9.71 -37.52 6.11
N PRO A 234 9.53 -38.21 7.24
CA PRO A 234 10.65 -38.62 8.10
C PRO A 234 11.39 -39.86 7.57
N ASN A 235 10.79 -40.57 6.62
CA ASN A 235 11.29 -41.83 6.10
C ASN A 235 12.31 -41.60 4.98
N THR A 236 13.15 -42.61 4.75
CA THR A 236 14.01 -42.68 3.56
C THR A 236 13.18 -42.50 2.29
N LEU A 237 13.64 -41.62 1.41
CA LEU A 237 13.07 -41.42 0.09
C LEU A 237 13.67 -42.44 -0.87
N GLU A 238 12.86 -43.40 -1.33
CA GLU A 238 13.23 -44.36 -2.37
C GLU A 238 13.00 -43.73 -3.75
N LEU A 239 14.06 -43.24 -4.40
CA LEU A 239 13.95 -42.57 -5.71
C LEU A 239 13.57 -43.54 -6.82
N THR A 240 13.95 -44.81 -6.68
CA THR A 240 13.62 -45.87 -7.63
C THR A 240 12.12 -46.14 -7.74
N ASP A 241 11.34 -45.83 -6.70
CA ASP A 241 9.88 -45.99 -6.74
C ASP A 241 9.20 -44.90 -7.59
N ILE A 242 9.93 -43.83 -7.89
CA ILE A 242 9.41 -42.62 -8.55
C ILE A 242 9.94 -42.56 -9.98
N VAL A 243 11.23 -42.81 -10.17
CA VAL A 243 11.95 -42.69 -11.45
C VAL A 243 13.04 -43.75 -11.63
N ASP A 244 13.30 -44.13 -12.87
CA ASP A 244 14.53 -44.79 -13.26
C ASP A 244 15.68 -43.77 -13.25
N VAL A 245 16.59 -43.90 -12.30
CA VAL A 245 17.71 -42.96 -12.10
C VAL A 245 18.66 -42.87 -13.30
N THR A 246 18.67 -43.84 -14.21
CA THR A 246 19.61 -43.87 -15.35
C THR A 246 19.29 -42.80 -16.41
N ASP A 247 18.01 -42.46 -16.59
CA ASP A 247 17.53 -41.47 -17.56
C ASP A 247 17.17 -40.12 -16.89
N VAL A 248 17.63 -39.91 -15.65
CA VAL A 248 17.50 -38.65 -14.91
C VAL A 248 18.74 -37.78 -15.11
N LYS A 249 18.51 -36.49 -15.38
CA LYS A 249 19.58 -35.51 -15.57
C LYS A 249 20.14 -35.01 -14.25
N ALA A 250 19.25 -34.68 -13.33
CA ALA A 250 19.60 -34.24 -11.99
C ALA A 250 18.43 -34.40 -11.02
N VAL A 251 18.76 -34.52 -9.74
CA VAL A 251 17.79 -34.53 -8.65
C VAL A 251 18.18 -33.46 -7.64
N SER A 252 17.23 -32.64 -7.20
CA SER A 252 17.39 -31.83 -5.99
C SER A 252 16.48 -32.31 -4.89
N VAL A 253 17.05 -32.53 -3.72
CA VAL A 253 16.32 -32.96 -2.53
C VAL A 253 16.43 -31.87 -1.48
N HIS A 254 15.29 -31.48 -0.92
CA HIS A 254 15.19 -30.57 0.22
C HIS A 254 15.22 -31.41 1.49
N LEU A 255 16.29 -31.28 2.24
CA LEU A 255 16.53 -32.03 3.46
C LEU A 255 16.56 -31.06 4.62
N ALA A 256 15.98 -31.46 5.74
CA ALA A 256 15.99 -30.62 6.92
C ALA A 256 16.27 -31.41 8.19
N VAL A 257 16.92 -30.72 9.13
CA VAL A 257 16.96 -31.10 10.53
C VAL A 257 16.19 -30.06 11.32
N LYS A 258 15.20 -30.50 12.08
CA LYS A 258 14.49 -29.70 13.09
C LYS A 258 15.01 -30.11 14.45
N PHE A 259 15.20 -29.14 15.33
CA PHE A 259 15.51 -29.38 16.72
C PHE A 259 14.74 -28.46 17.65
N VAL A 260 14.27 -29.04 18.76
CA VAL A 260 13.46 -28.41 19.81
C VAL A 260 14.09 -28.72 21.15
N ALA A 261 13.79 -27.94 22.19
CA ALA A 261 14.16 -28.33 23.53
C ALA A 261 13.38 -29.58 23.97
N ILE A 262 14.02 -30.47 24.74
CA ILE A 262 13.35 -31.67 25.29
C ILE A 262 12.24 -31.27 26.27
N ASP A 263 12.46 -30.18 27.00
CA ASP A 263 11.47 -29.56 27.86
C ASP A 263 10.47 -28.76 27.02
N TYR A 264 9.19 -29.13 27.08
CA TYR A 264 8.13 -28.57 26.25
C TYR A 264 7.91 -27.07 26.47
N ASP A 265 8.03 -26.57 27.71
CA ASP A 265 7.86 -25.13 27.97
C ASP A 265 9.14 -24.32 27.66
N GLN A 266 10.14 -24.95 27.05
CA GLN A 266 11.35 -24.27 26.63
C GLN A 266 11.32 -24.01 25.12
N HIS A 267 11.45 -22.75 24.74
CA HIS A 267 11.44 -22.29 23.36
C HIS A 267 12.85 -21.89 22.93
N ILE A 268 13.20 -22.17 21.67
CA ILE A 268 14.50 -21.78 21.13
C ILE A 268 14.34 -21.06 19.80
N LEU A 269 15.09 -19.97 19.65
CA LEU A 269 15.17 -19.17 18.44
C LEU A 269 16.64 -19.09 18.00
N PHE A 270 16.90 -18.88 16.73
CA PHE A 270 18.25 -18.63 16.25
C PHE A 270 18.72 -17.22 16.64
N SER A 271 19.93 -17.13 17.18
CA SER A 271 20.57 -15.85 17.53
C SER A 271 21.08 -15.13 16.29
N ARG A 272 20.73 -13.84 16.17
CA ARG A 272 21.26 -12.93 15.16
C ARG A 272 22.76 -12.84 15.22
N TYR A 273 23.31 -12.54 16.38
CA TYR A 273 24.75 -12.44 16.58
C TYR A 273 25.45 -13.78 16.33
N GLY A 274 24.88 -14.88 16.85
CA GLY A 274 25.43 -16.22 16.65
C GLY A 274 25.51 -16.64 15.18
N LEU A 275 24.53 -16.26 14.36
CA LEU A 275 24.49 -16.56 12.94
C LEU A 275 25.31 -15.62 12.07
N GLN A 276 25.36 -14.31 12.38
CA GLN A 276 26.09 -13.31 11.59
C GLN A 276 27.59 -13.63 11.43
N ASP A 277 28.19 -14.33 12.40
CA ASP A 277 29.57 -14.80 12.35
C ASP A 277 29.78 -16.03 11.45
N LEU A 278 28.71 -16.77 11.16
CA LEU A 278 28.72 -18.01 10.38
C LEU A 278 28.25 -17.81 8.94
N VAL A 279 27.57 -16.70 8.65
CA VAL A 279 27.00 -16.42 7.34
C VAL A 279 27.60 -15.16 6.73
N GLY A 280 27.85 -15.21 5.43
CA GLY A 280 28.43 -14.12 4.67
C GLY A 280 27.50 -12.93 4.50
N ALA A 281 28.07 -11.79 4.09
CA ALA A 281 27.31 -10.54 3.89
C ALA A 281 26.30 -10.62 2.73
N ARG A 282 26.39 -11.68 1.91
CA ARG A 282 25.53 -11.87 0.75
C ARG A 282 24.17 -12.41 1.14
N GLY A 283 24.08 -13.43 2.01
CA GLY A 283 22.79 -14.00 2.42
C GLY A 283 21.92 -13.03 3.23
N LYS A 284 20.64 -13.36 3.38
CA LYS A 284 19.65 -12.49 4.03
C LYS A 284 19.34 -12.94 5.44
N LEU A 285 19.24 -11.97 6.36
CA LEU A 285 18.85 -12.16 7.75
C LEU A 285 17.54 -11.44 8.03
N PHE A 286 16.52 -12.18 8.47
CA PHE A 286 15.20 -11.66 8.78
C PHE A 286 14.95 -11.78 10.27
N SER A 287 14.42 -10.74 10.91
CA SER A 287 14.07 -10.85 12.32
C SER A 287 12.90 -11.82 12.51
N VAL A 288 12.78 -12.31 13.74
CA VAL A 288 11.75 -13.29 14.09
C VAL A 288 10.92 -12.72 15.23
N LEU A 289 9.60 -12.73 15.08
CA LEU A 289 8.64 -12.38 16.15
C LEU A 289 8.91 -11.00 16.78
N GLY A 290 9.39 -10.04 15.97
CA GLY A 290 9.69 -8.69 16.41
C GLY A 290 10.91 -8.56 17.32
N MET A 291 11.74 -9.61 17.44
CA MET A 291 12.94 -9.60 18.27
C MET A 291 14.18 -9.20 17.47
N HIS A 292 14.95 -8.27 18.02
CA HIS A 292 16.22 -7.86 17.40
C HIS A 292 17.26 -8.99 17.40
N GLU A 293 17.41 -9.65 18.55
CA GLU A 293 18.44 -10.68 18.80
C GLU A 293 18.11 -12.03 18.17
N ALA A 294 16.89 -12.23 17.66
CA ALA A 294 16.47 -13.45 16.97
C ALA A 294 16.43 -13.23 15.45
N THR A 295 16.87 -14.22 14.68
CA THR A 295 16.88 -14.11 13.21
C THR A 295 16.65 -15.45 12.51
N ASN A 296 16.01 -15.40 11.35
CA ASN A 296 16.11 -16.40 10.31
C ASN A 296 17.23 -15.99 9.33
N PHE A 297 17.76 -16.96 8.60
CA PHE A 297 18.77 -16.78 7.56
C PHE A 297 18.36 -17.57 6.30
N GLN A 298 18.60 -16.99 5.14
CA GLN A 298 18.63 -17.74 3.88
C GLN A 298 19.81 -17.31 3.01
N THR A 299 20.43 -18.26 2.32
CA THR A 299 21.45 -17.97 1.30
C THR A 299 20.83 -17.26 0.10
N ASN A 300 21.63 -16.45 -0.59
CA ASN A 300 21.20 -15.86 -1.84
C ASN A 300 20.96 -16.91 -2.91
N LEU A 301 19.95 -16.62 -3.74
CA LEU A 301 19.65 -17.35 -4.96
C LEU A 301 20.15 -16.51 -6.15
N ASP A 302 21.46 -16.27 -6.15
CA ASP A 302 22.18 -15.54 -7.19
C ASP A 302 23.21 -16.46 -7.88
N HIS A 303 23.93 -15.89 -8.84
CA HIS A 303 24.89 -16.65 -9.66
C HIS A 303 26.27 -16.81 -9.02
N LEU A 304 26.41 -16.50 -7.73
CA LEU A 304 27.67 -16.55 -7.03
C LEU A 304 27.67 -17.71 -6.00
N PRO A 305 28.83 -18.18 -5.53
CA PRO A 305 28.90 -19.29 -4.57
C PRO A 305 28.18 -18.97 -3.25
N ILE A 306 27.77 -19.98 -2.49
CA ILE A 306 27.21 -19.79 -1.14
C ILE A 306 28.30 -19.25 -0.19
N ASP A 307 27.96 -18.19 0.54
CA ASP A 307 28.87 -17.51 1.47
C ASP A 307 28.59 -17.96 2.91
N VAL A 308 29.14 -19.11 3.32
CA VAL A 308 28.93 -19.71 4.64
C VAL A 308 30.27 -20.17 5.22
N ALA A 309 30.47 -19.95 6.52
CA ALA A 309 31.71 -20.28 7.20
C ALA A 309 31.91 -21.79 7.35
N LYS A 310 33.18 -22.22 7.40
CA LYS A 310 33.58 -23.63 7.53
C LYS A 310 32.87 -24.39 8.67
N PRO A 311 32.67 -23.82 9.89
CA PRO A 311 32.00 -24.55 10.97
C PRO A 311 30.55 -24.91 10.64
N LEU A 312 29.80 -24.05 9.95
CA LEU A 312 28.43 -24.35 9.55
C LEU A 312 28.40 -25.30 8.35
N LEU A 313 29.32 -25.15 7.39
CA LEU A 313 29.46 -26.11 6.28
C LEU A 313 29.80 -27.54 6.77
N ALA A 314 30.52 -27.67 7.89
CA ALA A 314 30.85 -28.98 8.46
C ALA A 314 29.63 -29.75 8.97
N VAL A 315 28.54 -29.06 9.32
CA VAL A 315 27.26 -29.65 9.74
C VAL A 315 26.48 -30.22 8.56
N LEU A 316 26.69 -29.67 7.37
CA LEU A 316 25.91 -29.97 6.17
C LEU A 316 26.49 -31.16 5.40
N SER A 317 25.70 -31.69 4.47
CA SER A 317 26.11 -32.84 3.65
C SER A 317 27.35 -32.53 2.82
N LYS A 318 28.27 -33.50 2.76
CA LYS A 318 29.38 -33.50 1.80
C LYS A 318 29.02 -34.22 0.49
N HIS A 319 27.85 -34.85 0.43
CA HIS A 319 27.30 -35.53 -0.73
C HIS A 319 26.39 -34.59 -1.52
N GLY A 320 26.55 -34.57 -2.84
CA GLY A 320 25.84 -33.63 -3.72
C GLY A 320 26.36 -32.19 -3.62
N LYS A 321 25.88 -31.33 -4.52
CA LYS A 321 26.19 -29.90 -4.51
C LYS A 321 25.17 -29.15 -3.67
N LEU A 322 25.63 -28.39 -2.67
CA LEU A 322 24.77 -27.49 -1.90
C LEU A 322 24.35 -26.30 -2.78
N ASN A 323 23.05 -26.19 -3.04
CA ASN A 323 22.47 -25.11 -3.85
C ASN A 323 21.76 -24.04 -3.00
N PHE A 324 21.23 -24.41 -1.84
CA PHE A 324 20.51 -23.50 -0.96
C PHE A 324 20.65 -23.95 0.50
N LEU A 325 20.71 -22.99 1.41
CA LEU A 325 20.70 -23.20 2.85
C LEU A 325 19.80 -22.16 3.52
N GLN A 326 18.92 -22.61 4.40
CA GLN A 326 18.06 -21.76 5.21
C GLN A 326 18.07 -22.23 6.66
N LEU A 327 18.21 -21.29 7.58
CA LEU A 327 18.11 -21.52 9.01
C LEU A 327 16.95 -20.68 9.51
N TYR A 328 15.92 -21.31 10.04
CA TYR A 328 14.73 -20.57 10.47
C TYR A 328 14.08 -21.17 11.70
N VAL A 329 13.38 -20.31 12.44
CA VAL A 329 12.50 -20.72 13.52
C VAL A 329 11.22 -21.29 12.94
N ASP A 330 10.77 -22.42 13.47
CA ASP A 330 9.50 -23.06 13.09
C ASP A 330 8.31 -22.31 13.73
N SER A 331 8.10 -21.07 13.29
CA SER A 331 6.96 -20.22 13.64
C SER A 331 5.97 -20.13 12.46
N PRO A 332 4.68 -19.81 12.69
CA PRO A 332 3.75 -19.54 11.60
C PRO A 332 4.24 -18.36 10.73
N HIS A 333 4.39 -18.59 9.42
CA HIS A 333 4.85 -17.57 8.46
C HIS A 333 4.23 -17.79 7.07
N CYS A 334 3.02 -18.38 7.02
CA CYS A 334 2.31 -18.56 5.76
C CYS A 334 2.04 -17.17 5.14
N HIS A 335 2.45 -16.96 3.89
CA HIS A 335 2.16 -15.73 3.17
C HIS A 335 0.80 -15.85 2.48
N LEU A 336 0.02 -14.76 2.49
CA LEU A 336 -1.09 -14.60 1.56
C LEU A 336 -0.54 -14.62 0.13
N GLN A 337 -1.17 -15.39 -0.75
CA GLN A 337 -0.82 -15.41 -2.16
C GLN A 337 -1.08 -14.03 -2.77
N MET A 338 -0.06 -13.39 -3.35
CA MET A 338 -0.10 -12.03 -3.89
C MET A 338 -0.63 -11.01 -2.86
N PRO A 339 0.12 -10.75 -1.77
CA PRO A 339 -0.36 -9.86 -0.72
C PRO A 339 -0.53 -8.44 -1.26
N PHE A 340 -1.47 -7.69 -0.68
CA PHE A 340 -1.77 -6.32 -1.09
C PHE A 340 -1.05 -5.33 -0.18
N LYS A 341 -0.68 -4.17 -0.71
CA LYS A 341 -0.05 -3.11 0.09
C LYS A 341 -1.07 -2.54 1.09
N HIS A 342 -0.85 -2.78 2.38
CA HIS A 342 -1.56 -2.15 3.52
C HIS A 342 -3.09 -2.03 3.31
N PRO A 343 -3.80 -3.15 3.08
CA PRO A 343 -5.19 -3.11 2.62
C PRO A 343 -6.15 -2.54 3.66
N VAL A 344 -5.88 -2.74 4.96
CA VAL A 344 -6.73 -2.22 6.04
C VAL A 344 -6.59 -0.70 6.13
N SER A 345 -5.35 -0.19 6.11
CA SER A 345 -5.11 1.25 6.08
C SER A 345 -5.68 1.90 4.83
N GLY A 346 -5.56 1.25 3.66
CA GLY A 346 -6.14 1.74 2.41
C GLY A 346 -7.64 1.94 2.48
N ALA A 347 -8.37 1.01 3.11
CA ALA A 347 -9.82 1.12 3.27
C ALA A 347 -10.24 2.35 4.09
N ILE A 348 -9.37 2.83 4.98
CA ILE A 348 -9.58 4.06 5.75
C ILE A 348 -9.16 5.27 4.91
N VAL A 349 -7.91 5.27 4.42
CA VAL A 349 -7.24 6.42 3.80
C VAL A 349 -7.91 6.88 2.51
N THR A 350 -8.54 5.97 1.75
CA THR A 350 -9.22 6.32 0.50
C THR A 350 -10.50 7.15 0.69
N CYS A 351 -10.97 7.35 1.93
CA CYS A 351 -12.19 8.12 2.26
C CYS A 351 -13.45 7.67 1.49
N GLY A 352 -13.46 6.44 0.96
CA GLY A 352 -14.51 5.93 0.07
C GLY A 352 -14.66 6.70 -1.24
N LEU A 353 -13.57 7.28 -1.76
CA LEU A 353 -13.52 7.99 -3.05
C LEU A 353 -13.13 7.10 -4.23
N SER A 354 -12.64 5.89 -3.95
CA SER A 354 -12.25 4.89 -4.95
C SER A 354 -13.40 4.47 -5.87
N HIS A 355 -13.06 3.89 -7.02
CA HIS A 355 -14.06 3.30 -7.92
C HIS A 355 -14.80 2.16 -7.19
N PRO A 356 -16.12 1.96 -7.36
CA PRO A 356 -16.87 0.96 -6.60
C PRO A 356 -16.27 -0.44 -6.63
N ASN A 357 -15.77 -0.89 -7.79
CA ASN A 357 -15.10 -2.19 -7.90
C ASN A 357 -13.78 -2.24 -7.11
N SER A 358 -12.98 -1.18 -7.17
CA SER A 358 -11.71 -1.07 -6.45
C SER A 358 -11.94 -0.97 -4.94
N GLN A 359 -12.97 -0.24 -4.52
CA GLN A 359 -13.38 -0.16 -3.11
C GLN A 359 -13.82 -1.54 -2.60
N MET A 360 -14.70 -2.23 -3.31
CA MET A 360 -15.13 -3.59 -2.93
C MET A 360 -13.95 -4.56 -2.85
N ALA A 361 -13.02 -4.48 -3.81
CA ALA A 361 -11.78 -5.26 -3.77
C ALA A 361 -10.95 -4.93 -2.52
N MET A 362 -10.73 -3.65 -2.22
CA MET A 362 -9.98 -3.20 -1.05
C MET A 362 -10.58 -3.69 0.27
N LEU A 363 -11.90 -3.59 0.44
CA LEU A 363 -12.62 -4.07 1.63
C LEU A 363 -12.51 -5.59 1.80
N SER A 364 -12.66 -6.34 0.69
CA SER A 364 -12.49 -7.79 0.69
C SER A 364 -11.06 -8.20 1.09
N ARG A 365 -10.07 -7.45 0.61
CA ARG A 365 -8.65 -7.67 0.92
C ARG A 365 -8.32 -7.32 2.36
N ALA A 366 -8.83 -6.21 2.88
CA ALA A 366 -8.68 -5.83 4.29
C ALA A 366 -9.23 -6.91 5.22
N SER A 367 -10.43 -7.41 4.92
CA SER A 367 -11.07 -8.51 5.67
C SER A 367 -10.28 -9.82 5.61
N THR A 368 -9.68 -10.11 4.44
CA THR A 368 -8.84 -11.30 4.26
C THR A 368 -7.52 -11.18 5.02
N TYR A 369 -6.91 -9.99 5.01
CA TYR A 369 -5.68 -9.71 5.75
C TYR A 369 -5.88 -9.84 7.26
N LEU A 370 -6.95 -9.24 7.81
CA LEU A 370 -7.28 -9.38 9.24
C LEU A 370 -7.43 -10.85 9.65
N ARG A 371 -8.23 -11.62 8.89
CA ARG A 371 -8.42 -13.06 9.16
C ARG A 371 -7.12 -13.85 9.08
N HIS A 372 -6.26 -13.51 8.12
CA HIS A 372 -4.95 -14.13 7.96
C HIS A 372 -4.04 -13.86 9.16
N MET A 373 -3.97 -12.61 9.64
CA MET A 373 -3.17 -12.28 10.82
C MET A 373 -3.71 -12.94 12.10
N THR A 374 -5.04 -13.06 12.23
CA THR A 374 -5.67 -13.83 13.30
C THR A 374 -5.29 -15.32 13.22
N ASP A 375 -5.38 -15.95 12.05
CA ASP A 375 -5.00 -17.36 11.85
C ASP A 375 -3.50 -17.60 12.15
N LEU A 376 -2.62 -16.68 11.75
CA LEU A 376 -1.19 -16.77 12.10
C LEU A 376 -0.96 -16.69 13.62
N LYS A 377 -1.68 -15.79 14.31
CA LYS A 377 -1.65 -15.69 15.78
C LYS A 377 -2.14 -16.99 16.42
N GLU A 378 -3.28 -17.51 16.00
CA GLU A 378 -3.89 -18.72 16.57
C GLU A 378 -3.01 -19.98 16.39
N ARG A 379 -2.17 -19.99 15.35
CA ARG A 379 -1.20 -21.08 15.12
C ARG A 379 0.07 -20.96 15.98
N LEU A 380 0.31 -19.81 16.61
CA LEU A 380 1.49 -19.55 17.45
C LEU A 380 1.27 -20.04 18.89
N VAL A 381 0.93 -21.33 19.03
CA VAL A 381 0.63 -21.96 20.33
C VAL A 381 1.56 -23.13 20.66
N ALA A 382 2.35 -23.58 19.69
CA ALA A 382 3.25 -24.71 19.84
C ALA A 382 4.65 -24.26 20.29
N GLN A 383 5.39 -25.21 20.87
CA GLN A 383 6.80 -25.02 21.20
C GLN A 383 7.60 -24.58 19.96
N LEU A 384 8.25 -23.43 20.07
CA LEU A 384 9.13 -22.91 19.02
C LEU A 384 10.45 -23.67 19.00
N GLY A 385 10.83 -24.13 17.81
CA GLY A 385 12.07 -24.82 17.51
C GLY A 385 12.85 -24.16 16.39
N CYS A 386 14.06 -24.65 16.18
CA CYS A 386 14.91 -24.22 15.09
C CYS A 386 14.97 -25.30 14.00
N ARG A 387 15.13 -24.87 12.76
CA ARG A 387 15.22 -25.74 11.59
C ARG A 387 16.34 -25.29 10.67
N ILE A 388 17.13 -26.26 10.19
CA ILE A 388 18.15 -26.07 9.17
C ILE A 388 17.70 -26.86 7.95
N GLU A 389 17.37 -26.16 6.86
CA GLU A 389 17.02 -26.73 5.55
C GLU A 389 18.21 -26.55 4.60
N GLN A 390 18.60 -27.62 3.92
CA GLN A 390 19.55 -27.61 2.83
C GLN A 390 18.92 -28.20 1.56
N VAL A 391 19.29 -27.65 0.40
CA VAL A 391 18.93 -28.23 -0.90
C VAL A 391 20.18 -28.75 -1.56
N LEU A 392 20.24 -30.06 -1.75
CA LEU A 392 21.34 -30.76 -2.39
C LEU A 392 20.95 -31.12 -3.81
N ARG A 393 21.80 -30.77 -4.78
CA ARG A 393 21.67 -31.20 -6.18
C ARG A 393 22.65 -32.32 -6.49
N PHE A 394 22.11 -33.44 -6.95
CA PHE A 394 22.84 -34.58 -7.48
C PHE A 394 22.77 -34.55 -9.01
N GLN A 395 23.92 -34.63 -9.68
CA GLN A 395 24.03 -34.62 -11.14
C GLN A 395 25.09 -35.65 -11.54
N GLY A 396 24.73 -36.58 -12.42
CA GLY A 396 25.60 -37.69 -12.85
C GLY A 396 25.56 -38.90 -11.92
N ASP A 397 25.82 -38.70 -10.63
CA ASP A 397 25.74 -39.76 -9.60
C ASP A 397 24.50 -39.53 -8.72
N VAL A 398 23.35 -39.97 -9.21
CA VAL A 398 22.05 -39.82 -8.54
C VAL A 398 21.86 -40.97 -7.54
N PRO A 399 21.61 -40.70 -6.26
CA PRO A 399 21.42 -41.76 -5.27
C PRO A 399 20.14 -42.55 -5.56
N LEU A 400 20.12 -43.84 -5.20
CA LEU A 400 18.91 -44.68 -5.31
C LEU A 400 17.92 -44.40 -4.19
N CYS A 401 18.44 -44.08 -3.00
CA CYS A 401 17.65 -43.72 -1.84
C CYS A 401 18.32 -42.57 -1.08
N VAL A 402 17.52 -41.77 -0.38
CA VAL A 402 17.99 -40.61 0.39
C VAL A 402 17.43 -40.70 1.81
N ASP A 403 18.30 -41.02 2.77
CA ASP A 403 18.01 -40.92 4.20
C ASP A 403 18.33 -39.50 4.67
N PRO A 404 17.34 -38.70 5.11
CA PRO A 404 17.58 -37.31 5.50
C PRO A 404 18.56 -37.18 6.67
N SER A 405 18.66 -38.17 7.56
CA SER A 405 19.55 -38.11 8.72
C SER A 405 21.04 -38.26 8.35
N ALA A 406 21.34 -39.03 7.30
CA ALA A 406 22.70 -39.26 6.82
C ALA A 406 23.37 -38.01 6.22
N HIS A 407 22.59 -36.96 5.95
CA HIS A 407 23.05 -35.73 5.31
C HIS A 407 23.34 -34.58 6.29
N PHE A 408 23.29 -34.83 7.60
CA PHE A 408 23.65 -33.87 8.64
C PHE A 408 24.67 -34.48 9.62
N ASP A 409 25.76 -33.77 9.87
CA ASP A 409 26.72 -34.14 10.91
C ASP A 409 26.23 -33.64 12.28
N LEU A 410 25.54 -34.53 13.01
CA LEU A 410 25.03 -34.23 14.36
C LEU A 410 26.14 -33.90 15.36
N GLU A 411 27.30 -34.57 15.28
CA GLU A 411 28.42 -34.26 16.18
C GLU A 411 29.03 -32.89 15.85
N GLY A 412 29.13 -32.57 14.56
CA GLY A 412 29.45 -31.22 14.08
C GLY A 412 28.48 -30.17 14.61
N LEU A 413 27.17 -30.43 14.57
CA LEU A 413 26.14 -29.52 15.09
C LEU A 413 26.25 -29.36 16.61
N HIS A 414 26.43 -30.45 17.35
CA HIS A 414 26.65 -30.40 18.79
C HIS A 414 27.92 -29.60 19.14
N ALA A 415 29.02 -29.81 18.41
CA ALA A 415 30.25 -29.05 18.60
C ALA A 415 30.04 -27.56 18.32
N LEU A 416 29.28 -27.22 17.28
CA LEU A 416 28.95 -25.85 16.93
C LEU A 416 28.14 -25.17 18.05
N LEU A 417 27.12 -25.82 18.57
CA LEU A 417 26.29 -25.32 19.69
C LEU A 417 27.06 -25.19 21.01
N ARG A 418 28.10 -26.00 21.23
CA ARG A 418 29.03 -25.83 22.38
C ARG A 418 29.93 -24.61 22.25
N GLN A 419 30.38 -24.32 21.03
CA GLN A 419 31.39 -23.28 20.76
C GLN A 419 30.80 -21.91 20.47
N ARG A 420 29.58 -21.84 19.92
CA ARG A 420 28.94 -20.61 19.43
C ARG A 420 27.57 -20.43 20.06
N ALA A 421 27.27 -19.21 20.48
CA ALA A 421 25.99 -18.87 21.09
C ALA A 421 24.90 -18.70 20.03
N MET A 422 24.45 -19.81 19.45
CA MET A 422 23.54 -19.82 18.30
C MET A 422 22.07 -19.72 18.68
N LEU A 423 21.72 -19.88 19.95
CA LEU A 423 20.33 -19.99 20.39
C LEU A 423 19.98 -18.90 21.40
N VAL A 424 18.81 -18.30 21.23
CA VAL A 424 18.14 -17.44 22.20
C VAL A 424 17.02 -18.27 22.85
N PRO A 425 17.22 -18.77 24.08
CA PRO A 425 16.23 -19.60 24.76
C PRO A 425 15.22 -18.76 25.54
N PHE A 426 14.01 -19.28 25.71
CA PHE A 426 13.01 -18.83 26.68
C PHE A 426 12.48 -20.04 27.42
N LYS A 427 12.19 -19.89 28.72
CA LYS A 427 11.53 -20.93 29.53
C LYS A 427 10.24 -20.38 30.07
N ASP A 428 9.11 -20.84 29.57
CA ASP A 428 7.80 -20.47 30.07
C ASP A 428 7.61 -21.10 31.45
N THR A 429 6.89 -20.39 32.31
CA THR A 429 6.54 -20.83 33.66
C THR A 429 5.54 -21.99 33.59
N THR A 430 5.44 -22.77 34.65
CA THR A 430 4.46 -23.87 34.76
C THR A 430 3.00 -23.39 34.67
N SER A 431 2.75 -22.10 34.90
CA SER A 431 1.45 -21.45 34.69
C SER A 431 1.18 -21.05 33.23
N GLY A 432 2.08 -21.36 32.29
CA GLY A 432 1.98 -20.97 30.89
C GLY A 432 2.31 -19.50 30.61
N GLN A 433 2.90 -18.78 31.56
CA GLN A 433 3.38 -17.41 31.34
C GLN A 433 4.82 -17.41 30.86
N GLY A 434 5.10 -16.69 29.79
CA GLY A 434 6.43 -16.49 29.26
C GLY A 434 6.39 -15.91 27.84
N LEU A 435 7.18 -16.47 26.94
CA LEU A 435 7.28 -15.99 25.57
C LEU A 435 5.94 -16.09 24.84
N LEU A 436 5.30 -17.26 24.83
CA LEU A 436 4.10 -17.47 24.04
C LEU A 436 2.92 -16.63 24.55
N SER A 437 2.74 -16.53 25.87
CA SER A 437 1.69 -15.68 26.44
C SER A 437 1.89 -14.20 26.15
N THR A 438 3.14 -13.71 26.17
CA THR A 438 3.43 -12.31 25.83
C THR A 438 3.20 -12.04 24.34
N LEU A 439 3.60 -12.97 23.47
CA LEU A 439 3.32 -12.87 22.04
C LEU A 439 1.82 -12.89 21.74
N ASP A 440 1.05 -13.75 22.40
CA ASP A 440 -0.41 -13.80 22.27
C ASP A 440 -1.07 -12.46 22.63
N GLY A 441 -0.68 -11.88 23.77
CA GLY A 441 -1.18 -10.57 24.21
C GLY A 441 -0.80 -9.42 23.28
N VAL A 442 0.45 -9.41 22.81
CA VAL A 442 0.95 -8.38 21.87
C VAL A 442 0.28 -8.48 20.50
N LEU A 443 0.27 -9.67 19.90
CA LEU A 443 -0.38 -9.91 18.61
C LEU A 443 -1.88 -9.65 18.68
N GLY A 444 -2.53 -10.08 19.76
CA GLY A 444 -3.93 -9.76 20.04
C GLY A 444 -4.18 -8.26 20.04
N SER A 445 -3.42 -7.52 20.84
CA SER A 445 -3.55 -6.06 20.91
C SER A 445 -3.34 -5.36 19.56
N LEU A 446 -2.36 -5.81 18.76
CA LEU A 446 -2.11 -5.24 17.42
C LEU A 446 -3.27 -5.50 16.45
N ILE A 447 -3.75 -6.75 16.40
CA ILE A 447 -4.87 -7.15 15.53
C ILE A 447 -6.16 -6.44 15.95
N ASP A 448 -6.43 -6.37 17.26
CA ASP A 448 -7.63 -5.70 17.80
C ASP A 448 -7.59 -4.20 17.53
N THR A 449 -6.42 -3.56 17.67
CA THR A 449 -6.23 -2.15 17.31
C THR A 449 -6.48 -1.92 15.82
N LEU A 450 -5.94 -2.80 14.97
CA LEU A 450 -6.12 -2.73 13.53
C LEU A 450 -7.59 -2.93 13.12
N ALA A 451 -8.27 -3.91 13.70
CA ALA A 451 -9.68 -4.18 13.47
C ALA A 451 -10.58 -3.05 13.99
N SER A 452 -10.24 -2.47 15.14
CA SER A 452 -10.94 -1.32 15.72
C SER A 452 -10.83 -0.10 14.80
N ALA A 453 -9.61 0.24 14.37
CA ALA A 453 -9.36 1.35 13.43
C ALA A 453 -10.10 1.16 12.11
N TYR A 454 -10.12 -0.07 11.58
CA TYR A 454 -10.89 -0.43 10.40
C TYR A 454 -12.39 -0.18 10.61
N SER A 455 -12.97 -0.79 11.64
CA SER A 455 -14.41 -0.73 11.89
C SER A 455 -14.93 0.69 12.19
N SER A 456 -14.13 1.53 12.85
CA SER A 456 -14.52 2.88 13.23
C SER A 456 -14.41 3.90 12.09
N SER A 457 -13.49 3.68 11.15
CA SER A 457 -13.06 4.70 10.19
C SER A 457 -13.06 4.27 8.72
N GLU A 458 -13.60 3.09 8.40
CA GLU A 458 -13.76 2.61 7.02
C GLU A 458 -14.42 3.66 6.12
N GLY A 459 -13.70 4.05 5.06
CA GLY A 459 -14.16 5.04 4.11
C GLY A 459 -14.40 6.43 4.68
N VAL A 460 -13.91 6.75 5.88
CA VAL A 460 -13.98 8.08 6.50
C VAL A 460 -12.67 8.83 6.31
N GLY A 461 -11.52 8.20 6.59
CA GLY A 461 -10.20 8.83 6.43
C GLY A 461 -9.78 9.70 7.62
N ARG A 462 -9.79 9.13 8.84
CA ARG A 462 -9.30 9.80 10.05
C ARG A 462 -7.78 9.62 10.20
N PHE A 463 -7.09 10.67 10.65
CA PHE A 463 -5.64 10.73 10.74
C PHE A 463 -5.08 9.67 11.69
N ASP A 464 -5.57 9.66 12.94
CA ASP A 464 -5.07 8.75 13.97
C ASP A 464 -5.31 7.29 13.59
N GLU A 465 -6.53 6.94 13.18
CA GLU A 465 -6.89 5.58 12.83
C GLU A 465 -6.16 5.09 11.59
N SER A 466 -5.90 5.96 10.61
CA SER A 466 -5.13 5.60 9.41
C SER A 466 -3.67 5.29 9.72
N TRP A 467 -3.00 6.15 10.49
CA TRP A 467 -1.60 5.92 10.85
C TRP A 467 -1.43 4.79 11.86
N LYS A 468 -2.36 4.61 12.80
CA LYS A 468 -2.38 3.44 13.70
C LYS A 468 -2.59 2.14 12.93
N ALA A 469 -3.53 2.10 11.98
CA ALA A 469 -3.71 0.93 11.13
C ALA A 469 -2.43 0.60 10.35
N PHE A 470 -1.81 1.62 9.75
CA PHE A 470 -0.60 1.44 8.93
C PHE A 470 0.59 0.95 9.78
N GLN A 471 0.74 1.52 10.97
CA GLN A 471 1.73 1.09 11.95
C GLN A 471 1.49 -0.36 12.42
N CYS A 472 0.24 -0.76 12.66
CA CYS A 472 -0.08 -2.14 13.06
C CYS A 472 0.17 -3.14 11.94
N GLU A 473 -0.16 -2.82 10.68
CA GLU A 473 0.19 -3.66 9.52
C GLU A 473 1.70 -3.87 9.44
N LEU A 474 2.50 -2.79 9.54
CA LEU A 474 3.96 -2.90 9.56
C LEU A 474 4.50 -3.71 10.76
N ALA A 475 3.92 -3.56 11.94
CA ALA A 475 4.32 -4.31 13.13
C ALA A 475 4.04 -5.81 12.98
N LEU A 476 2.86 -6.18 12.47
CA LEU A 476 2.48 -7.56 12.21
C LEU A 476 3.36 -8.20 11.12
N GLU A 477 3.67 -7.45 10.06
CA GLU A 477 4.60 -7.87 9.03
C GLU A 477 6.01 -8.09 9.57
N GLU A 478 6.51 -7.19 10.41
CA GLU A 478 7.81 -7.37 11.07
C GLU A 478 7.81 -8.58 12.01
N MET A 479 6.70 -8.85 12.72
CA MET A 479 6.60 -9.99 13.63
C MET A 479 6.56 -11.34 12.90
N PHE A 480 5.78 -11.47 11.83
CA PHE A 480 5.61 -12.74 11.13
C PHE A 480 6.59 -12.96 9.96
N TYR A 481 6.98 -11.89 9.27
CA TYR A 481 7.84 -11.97 8.08
C TYR A 481 9.24 -11.38 8.30
N GLY A 482 9.45 -10.64 9.39
CA GLY A 482 10.75 -10.06 9.73
C GLY A 482 11.11 -8.81 8.93
N HIS A 483 10.18 -8.30 8.11
CA HIS A 483 10.30 -7.07 7.33
C HIS A 483 8.92 -6.60 6.84
N PRO A 484 8.76 -5.30 6.48
CA PRO A 484 7.60 -4.82 5.75
C PRO A 484 7.43 -5.52 4.41
N LEU A 485 6.20 -5.76 3.97
CA LEU A 485 5.91 -6.40 2.68
C LEU A 485 6.33 -5.52 1.50
N SER A 486 6.27 -4.19 1.64
CA SER A 486 6.78 -3.28 0.62
C SER A 486 8.13 -2.68 1.01
N SER A 487 9.08 -2.72 0.07
CA SER A 487 10.42 -2.16 0.23
C SER A 487 10.43 -0.63 0.36
N GLU A 488 9.35 0.04 -0.01
CA GLU A 488 9.16 1.49 0.13
C GLU A 488 8.99 1.88 1.62
N ASP A 489 8.55 0.95 2.47
CA ASP A 489 8.14 1.23 3.85
C ASP A 489 9.24 1.06 4.89
N PHE A 490 10.43 0.59 4.52
CA PHE A 490 11.55 0.42 5.47
C PHE A 490 11.86 1.70 6.26
N PHE A 491 11.80 2.86 5.61
CA PHE A 491 12.06 4.13 6.28
C PHE A 491 10.93 4.51 7.25
N LEU A 492 9.68 4.23 6.87
CA LEU A 492 8.49 4.50 7.68
C LEU A 492 8.41 3.56 8.88
N SER A 493 8.72 2.28 8.70
CA SER A 493 8.85 1.30 9.77
C SER A 493 9.86 1.75 10.83
N ALA A 494 10.98 2.35 10.42
CA ALA A 494 11.93 2.93 11.37
C ALA A 494 11.33 4.10 12.17
N SER A 495 10.66 5.05 11.50
CA SER A 495 10.04 6.21 12.15
C SER A 495 8.88 5.84 13.06
N LEU A 496 8.04 4.89 12.64
CA LEU A 496 6.91 4.34 13.40
C LEU A 496 7.35 3.36 14.48
N GLY A 497 8.67 3.13 14.61
CA GLY A 497 9.24 2.35 15.69
C GLY A 497 9.19 0.84 15.50
N THR A 498 8.60 0.32 14.42
CA THR A 498 8.38 -1.13 14.24
C THR A 498 9.62 -1.91 13.83
N SER A 499 10.60 -1.26 13.17
CA SER A 499 11.75 -1.94 12.56
C SER A 499 12.71 -2.56 13.57
N THR A 500 13.02 -3.83 13.39
CA THR A 500 14.03 -4.56 14.20
C THR A 500 15.47 -4.27 13.77
N VAL A 501 15.68 -3.81 12.54
CA VAL A 501 17.03 -3.68 11.95
C VAL A 501 17.57 -2.26 11.93
N MET A 502 16.72 -1.24 12.05
CA MET A 502 17.12 0.16 11.98
C MET A 502 17.39 0.74 13.37
N ASP A 503 18.63 1.17 13.63
CA ASP A 503 19.09 1.68 14.95
C ASP A 503 18.23 2.80 15.56
N ARG A 504 17.58 3.61 14.71
CA ARG A 504 16.70 4.71 15.14
C ARG A 504 15.28 4.27 15.52
N SER A 505 14.95 3.00 15.31
CA SER A 505 13.63 2.45 15.56
C SER A 505 13.49 1.99 17.01
N LEU A 506 12.31 2.19 17.60
CA LEU A 506 12.05 1.80 18.98
C LEU A 506 12.23 0.30 19.19
N THR A 507 11.73 -0.55 18.28
CA THR A 507 11.90 -2.00 18.33
C THR A 507 13.37 -2.41 18.42
N HIS A 508 14.22 -1.82 17.59
CA HIS A 508 15.65 -2.09 17.63
C HIS A 508 16.26 -1.71 18.99
N GLN A 509 15.95 -0.49 19.47
CA GLN A 509 16.52 0.03 20.71
C GLN A 509 16.10 -0.77 21.95
N ARG A 510 14.86 -1.26 21.98
CA ARG A 510 14.34 -2.05 23.10
C ARG A 510 14.58 -3.55 23.00
N GLY A 511 14.93 -4.07 21.83
CA GLY A 511 15.20 -5.49 21.57
C GLY A 511 13.98 -6.36 21.25
N PHE A 512 12.76 -5.82 21.36
CA PHE A 512 11.47 -6.47 21.09
C PHE A 512 10.52 -5.47 20.41
N ILE A 513 9.40 -5.91 19.82
CA ILE A 513 8.50 -5.01 19.08
C ILE A 513 8.08 -3.80 19.91
N GLY A 514 8.19 -2.61 19.33
CA GLY A 514 7.80 -1.33 19.92
C GLY A 514 7.14 -0.43 18.88
N LEU A 515 6.32 0.49 19.36
CA LEU A 515 5.59 1.45 18.55
C LEU A 515 5.99 2.87 18.97
N ALA A 516 6.56 3.64 18.04
CA ALA A 516 6.72 5.07 18.25
C ALA A 516 5.34 5.76 18.15
N PRO A 517 5.18 7.02 18.60
CA PRO A 517 3.95 7.77 18.34
C PRO A 517 3.61 7.71 16.85
N HIS A 518 2.38 7.33 16.48
CA HIS A 518 1.98 7.13 15.09
C HIS A 518 2.15 8.41 14.23
N SER A 519 2.14 9.58 14.87
CA SER A 519 2.42 10.87 14.26
C SER A 519 3.90 11.12 13.91
N SER A 520 4.84 10.29 14.37
CA SER A 520 6.28 10.47 14.13
C SER A 520 6.69 10.37 12.67
N ALA A 521 5.89 9.70 11.85
CA ALA A 521 6.11 9.52 10.43
C ALA A 521 5.49 10.64 9.58
N SER A 522 4.84 11.63 10.20
CA SER A 522 4.21 12.76 9.53
C SER A 522 4.62 14.10 10.15
N SER A 523 4.79 15.13 9.31
CA SER A 523 5.02 16.51 9.77
C SER A 523 3.73 17.30 10.01
N GLU A 524 2.62 16.86 9.43
CA GLU A 524 1.29 17.51 9.48
C GLU A 524 0.18 16.44 9.58
N GLU A 525 -1.10 16.83 9.68
CA GLU A 525 -2.23 15.88 9.63
C GLU A 525 -2.47 15.35 8.20
N THR A 526 -1.47 14.77 7.56
CA THR A 526 -1.55 14.17 6.22
C THR A 526 -1.80 12.66 6.30
N PRO A 527 -2.40 12.06 5.26
CA PRO A 527 -2.56 10.61 5.19
C PRO A 527 -1.21 9.90 5.02
N PRO A 528 -1.13 8.60 5.36
CA PRO A 528 -0.03 7.74 4.90
C PRO A 528 0.10 7.76 3.36
N PRO A 529 1.25 7.32 2.80
CA PRO A 529 1.56 7.54 1.40
C PRO A 529 0.53 6.92 0.42
N LEU A 530 -0.17 7.77 -0.33
CA LEU A 530 -1.28 7.34 -1.20
C LEU A 530 -0.87 6.44 -2.37
N HIS A 531 0.42 6.42 -2.74
CA HIS A 531 0.94 5.63 -3.86
C HIS A 531 0.82 4.12 -3.64
N HIS A 532 0.61 3.65 -2.40
CA HIS A 532 0.29 2.25 -2.11
C HIS A 532 -1.05 1.82 -2.72
N TRP A 533 -2.03 2.73 -2.80
CA TRP A 533 -3.42 2.40 -3.17
C TRP A 533 -3.88 3.02 -4.48
N THR A 534 -3.29 4.15 -4.89
CA THR A 534 -3.64 4.79 -6.17
C THR A 534 -2.43 5.48 -6.81
N ARG A 535 -2.24 5.25 -8.12
CA ARG A 535 -1.27 5.98 -8.95
C ARG A 535 -1.91 7.15 -9.69
N ASP A 536 -3.23 7.27 -9.61
CA ASP A 536 -3.96 8.32 -10.30
C ASP A 536 -3.87 9.64 -9.52
N GLU A 537 -3.23 10.63 -10.12
CA GLU A 537 -3.03 11.94 -9.51
C GLU A 537 -4.36 12.66 -9.22
N LEU A 538 -5.40 12.41 -10.02
CA LEU A 538 -6.71 13.02 -9.77
C LEU A 538 -7.34 12.43 -8.50
N GLN A 539 -7.22 11.12 -8.25
CA GLN A 539 -7.71 10.48 -7.03
C GLN A 539 -6.92 10.91 -5.80
N LYS A 540 -5.59 11.00 -5.88
CA LYS A 540 -4.77 11.55 -4.80
C LYS A 540 -5.24 12.95 -4.38
N LEU A 541 -5.42 13.85 -5.36
CA LEU A 541 -5.93 15.20 -5.13
C LEU A 541 -7.34 15.24 -4.51
N ARG A 542 -8.20 14.27 -4.84
CA ARG A 542 -9.54 14.16 -4.24
C ARG A 542 -9.46 13.71 -2.77
N ILE A 543 -8.62 12.73 -2.48
CA ILE A 543 -8.38 12.25 -1.11
C ILE A 543 -7.79 13.39 -0.26
N GLU A 544 -6.72 14.02 -0.72
CA GLU A 544 -6.07 15.15 -0.03
C GLU A 544 -7.03 16.32 0.19
N ARG A 545 -7.93 16.61 -0.76
CA ARG A 545 -8.96 17.65 -0.59
C ARG A 545 -9.97 17.30 0.48
N LEU A 546 -10.37 16.03 0.55
CA LEU A 546 -11.37 15.57 1.51
C LEU A 546 -10.78 15.42 2.92
N TRP A 547 -9.48 15.13 3.01
CA TRP A 547 -8.80 14.78 4.25
C TRP A 547 -8.99 15.78 5.41
N PRO A 548 -8.87 17.11 5.22
CA PRO A 548 -9.08 18.06 6.32
C PRO A 548 -10.53 18.05 6.85
N LEU A 549 -11.52 17.79 5.99
CA LEU A 549 -12.90 17.67 6.43
C LEU A 549 -13.05 16.46 7.36
N CYS A 550 -12.43 15.33 7.02
CA CYS A 550 -12.51 14.10 7.80
C CYS A 550 -12.02 14.28 9.23
N GLN A 551 -10.97 15.10 9.44
CA GLN A 551 -10.45 15.42 10.78
C GLN A 551 -11.39 16.31 11.61
N THR A 552 -12.33 17.00 10.96
CA THR A 552 -13.25 17.94 11.64
C THR A 552 -14.64 17.36 11.93
N LEU A 553 -14.93 16.11 11.55
CA LEU A 553 -16.29 15.55 11.61
C LEU A 553 -16.88 15.49 13.03
N ASP A 554 -16.03 15.42 14.06
CA ASP A 554 -16.45 15.42 15.46
C ASP A 554 -16.64 16.85 16.03
N ALA A 555 -16.27 17.88 15.27
CA ALA A 555 -16.35 19.27 15.70
C ALA A 555 -17.79 19.85 15.65
N GLY A 556 -17.92 21.11 16.10
CA GLY A 556 -19.16 21.86 15.99
C GLY A 556 -19.51 22.21 14.53
N PRO A 557 -20.79 22.50 14.22
CA PRO A 557 -21.25 22.76 12.86
C PRO A 557 -20.48 23.87 12.12
N ALA A 558 -20.01 24.90 12.82
CA ALA A 558 -19.22 25.97 12.23
C ALA A 558 -17.90 25.47 11.63
N VAL A 559 -17.15 24.64 12.36
CA VAL A 559 -15.84 24.13 11.93
C VAL A 559 -16.01 23.18 10.73
N ILE A 560 -16.97 22.25 10.83
CA ILE A 560 -17.35 21.35 9.72
C ILE A 560 -17.77 22.17 8.49
N GLY A 561 -18.55 23.23 8.72
CA GLY A 561 -18.99 24.17 7.70
C GLY A 561 -17.85 24.79 6.92
N VAL A 562 -16.84 25.33 7.61
CA VAL A 562 -15.65 25.92 6.98
C VAL A 562 -14.92 24.88 6.12
N ALA A 563 -14.71 23.67 6.64
CA ALA A 563 -14.06 22.60 5.90
C ALA A 563 -14.88 22.16 4.66
N LEU A 564 -16.21 22.02 4.79
CA LEU A 564 -17.12 21.74 3.68
C LEU A 564 -17.04 22.80 2.57
N ILE A 565 -17.00 24.08 2.94
CA ILE A 565 -16.90 25.20 1.99
C ILE A 565 -15.56 25.12 1.24
N ARG A 566 -14.46 24.78 1.91
CA ARG A 566 -13.15 24.58 1.27
C ARG A 566 -13.18 23.43 0.25
N VAL A 567 -13.82 22.30 0.59
CA VAL A 567 -14.00 21.19 -0.38
C VAL A 567 -14.80 21.65 -1.61
N LEU A 568 -15.90 22.38 -1.40
CA LEU A 568 -16.73 22.91 -2.48
C LEU A 568 -15.96 23.89 -3.38
N LEU A 569 -15.23 24.83 -2.79
CA LEU A 569 -14.40 25.77 -3.53
C LEU A 569 -13.30 25.03 -4.30
N GLY A 570 -12.68 24.01 -3.70
CA GLY A 570 -11.70 23.16 -4.39
C GLY A 570 -12.25 22.47 -5.64
N ASP A 571 -13.50 22.02 -5.60
CA ASP A 571 -14.20 21.47 -6.78
C ASP A 571 -14.50 22.55 -7.83
N LEU A 572 -14.98 23.73 -7.41
CA LEU A 572 -15.34 24.83 -8.31
C LEU A 572 -14.13 25.44 -9.03
N TYR A 573 -13.01 25.57 -8.35
CA TYR A 573 -11.81 26.20 -8.89
C TYR A 573 -10.87 25.23 -9.62
N ARG A 574 -11.27 23.97 -9.79
CA ARG A 574 -10.57 22.92 -10.56
C ARG A 574 -9.05 22.89 -10.29
N ARG A 575 -8.66 22.45 -9.08
CA ARG A 575 -7.28 22.06 -8.66
C ARG A 575 -6.43 23.11 -7.92
N ASN A 576 -7.03 24.16 -7.37
CA ASN A 576 -6.30 25.00 -6.39
C ASN A 576 -6.71 24.58 -4.98
N ALA A 577 -5.83 23.89 -4.25
CA ALA A 577 -6.09 23.45 -2.87
C ALA A 577 -6.08 24.62 -1.86
N ASN A 578 -5.42 25.72 -2.22
CA ASN A 578 -5.18 26.87 -1.35
C ASN A 578 -5.92 28.11 -1.84
N ILE A 579 -7.24 28.03 -1.94
CA ILE A 579 -8.06 29.22 -2.24
C ILE A 579 -8.18 30.01 -0.94
N PRO A 580 -7.60 31.22 -0.84
CA PRO A 580 -7.75 32.02 0.37
C PRO A 580 -9.22 32.39 0.55
N MET A 581 -9.73 32.30 1.78
CA MET A 581 -11.11 32.67 2.11
C MET A 581 -11.30 34.20 2.18
N SER A 582 -10.22 34.94 2.43
CA SER A 582 -10.23 36.40 2.64
C SER A 582 -10.80 37.26 1.49
N PRO A 583 -10.68 36.90 0.20
CA PRO A 583 -11.32 37.67 -0.86
C PRO A 583 -12.85 37.64 -0.75
N PHE A 584 -13.42 36.50 -0.31
CA PHE A 584 -14.86 36.30 -0.21
C PHE A 584 -15.50 37.02 1.00
N SER A 585 -14.70 37.42 1.99
CA SER A 585 -15.12 38.17 3.17
C SER A 585 -14.78 39.67 3.13
N SER A 586 -14.20 40.16 2.03
CA SER A 586 -13.88 41.58 1.86
C SER A 586 -15.11 42.47 1.62
N ASP A 587 -14.95 43.78 1.78
CA ASP A 587 -16.03 44.78 1.59
C ASP A 587 -16.43 44.97 0.11
N SER A 588 -15.61 44.48 -0.83
CA SER A 588 -15.83 44.60 -2.27
C SER A 588 -15.77 43.25 -2.97
N PRO A 589 -16.58 42.97 -3.99
CA PRO A 589 -16.60 41.66 -4.63
C PRO A 589 -15.25 41.34 -5.31
N PRO A 590 -14.75 40.09 -5.21
CA PRO A 590 -13.51 39.66 -5.89
C PRO A 590 -13.55 39.76 -7.42
N GLY A 591 -14.75 39.82 -7.99
CA GLY A 591 -15.00 39.88 -9.41
C GLY A 591 -16.34 40.53 -9.72
N LYS A 592 -16.96 40.12 -10.83
CA LYS A 592 -18.22 40.73 -11.30
C LYS A 592 -19.38 40.26 -10.43
N LEU A 593 -20.06 41.20 -9.79
CA LEU A 593 -21.26 40.91 -9.00
C LEU A 593 -22.48 40.77 -9.92
N VAL A 594 -23.14 39.61 -9.92
CA VAL A 594 -24.29 39.32 -10.81
C VAL A 594 -25.64 39.23 -10.09
N GLY A 595 -25.64 39.27 -8.75
CA GLY A 595 -26.87 39.32 -7.97
C GLY A 595 -26.68 39.00 -6.49
N ALA A 596 -27.79 38.75 -5.80
CA ALA A 596 -27.84 38.34 -4.40
C ALA A 596 -28.59 37.03 -4.21
N MET A 597 -28.21 36.27 -3.17
CA MET A 597 -28.90 35.07 -2.73
C MET A 597 -28.89 35.02 -1.20
N THR A 598 -30.00 34.59 -0.59
CA THR A 598 -30.00 34.36 0.86
C THR A 598 -29.19 33.10 1.16
N LEU A 599 -28.48 33.11 2.29
CA LEU A 599 -27.69 31.97 2.73
C LEU A 599 -28.54 30.70 2.88
N GLU A 600 -29.78 30.84 3.34
CA GLU A 600 -30.70 29.71 3.46
C GLU A 600 -31.00 29.04 2.12
N ILE A 601 -31.25 29.81 1.06
CA ILE A 601 -31.49 29.25 -0.28
C ILE A 601 -30.22 28.56 -0.80
N LEU A 602 -29.06 29.21 -0.64
CA LEU A 602 -27.77 28.68 -1.12
C LEU A 602 -27.44 27.34 -0.46
N THR A 603 -27.53 27.26 0.87
CA THR A 603 -27.24 26.06 1.65
C THR A 603 -28.23 24.93 1.34
N ASN A 604 -29.52 25.23 1.20
CA ASN A 604 -30.53 24.26 0.79
C ASN A 604 -30.26 23.70 -0.62
N ASP A 605 -29.86 24.56 -1.56
CA ASP A 605 -29.46 24.16 -2.91
C ASP A 605 -28.22 23.25 -2.90
N LEU A 606 -27.21 23.58 -2.09
CA LEU A 606 -25.98 22.80 -1.95
C LEU A 606 -26.21 21.44 -1.26
N GLU A 607 -27.16 21.36 -0.33
CA GLU A 607 -27.54 20.11 0.33
C GLU A 607 -28.33 19.19 -0.61
N THR A 608 -29.37 19.71 -1.27
CA THR A 608 -30.38 18.89 -1.96
C THR A 608 -30.02 18.52 -3.40
N LYS A 609 -29.24 19.35 -4.11
CA LYS A 609 -28.99 19.11 -5.54
C LYS A 609 -27.84 18.13 -5.76
N ASN A 610 -28.07 17.15 -6.65
CA ASN A 610 -27.07 16.13 -7.03
C ASN A 610 -26.39 16.47 -8.35
N SER A 611 -25.68 17.61 -8.43
CA SER A 611 -24.87 18.00 -9.60
C SER A 611 -23.36 17.94 -9.35
N PHE A 612 -22.94 17.04 -8.47
CA PHE A 612 -21.54 16.83 -8.11
C PHE A 612 -21.05 15.44 -8.56
N PRO A 613 -21.12 15.09 -9.87
CA PRO A 613 -20.59 13.82 -10.34
C PRO A 613 -19.07 13.78 -10.20
N VAL A 614 -18.49 12.58 -10.25
CA VAL A 614 -17.04 12.39 -10.37
C VAL A 614 -16.51 13.29 -11.50
N PRO A 615 -15.37 13.98 -11.32
CA PRO A 615 -14.40 13.87 -10.22
C PRO A 615 -14.59 14.82 -9.04
N ASN A 616 -15.78 15.40 -8.85
CA ASN A 616 -16.05 16.26 -7.70
C ASN A 616 -16.01 15.46 -6.38
N THR A 617 -15.60 16.13 -5.31
CA THR A 617 -15.38 15.55 -3.97
C THR A 617 -16.50 15.92 -3.01
N PHE A 618 -17.16 17.06 -3.25
CA PHE A 618 -18.20 17.62 -2.39
C PHE A 618 -19.40 16.68 -2.18
N HIS A 619 -19.76 15.86 -3.18
CA HIS A 619 -20.81 14.86 -2.99
C HIS A 619 -20.48 13.90 -1.84
N ARG A 620 -19.26 13.37 -1.81
CA ARG A 620 -18.78 12.47 -0.77
C ARG A 620 -18.66 13.19 0.57
N ALA A 621 -18.18 14.42 0.56
CA ALA A 621 -18.12 15.27 1.76
C ALA A 621 -19.48 15.40 2.46
N ARG A 622 -20.56 15.65 1.71
CA ARG A 622 -21.92 15.70 2.27
C ARG A 622 -22.32 14.37 2.91
N GLN A 623 -22.04 13.25 2.24
CA GLN A 623 -22.34 11.92 2.78
C GLN A 623 -21.61 11.66 4.11
N LEU A 624 -20.35 12.07 4.24
CA LEU A 624 -19.58 11.92 5.48
C LEU A 624 -20.18 12.73 6.63
N VAL A 625 -20.56 13.98 6.37
CA VAL A 625 -21.21 14.84 7.37
C VAL A 625 -22.56 14.26 7.81
N GLN A 626 -23.35 13.74 6.88
CA GLN A 626 -24.62 13.05 7.19
C GLN A 626 -24.38 11.78 8.01
N LYS A 627 -23.38 10.96 7.65
CA LYS A 627 -23.00 9.75 8.40
C LYS A 627 -22.55 10.07 9.83
N ALA A 628 -21.90 11.22 10.04
CA ALA A 628 -21.54 11.73 11.37
C ALA A 628 -22.75 12.27 12.17
N GLY A 629 -23.98 12.13 11.65
CA GLY A 629 -25.21 12.59 12.31
C GLY A 629 -25.39 14.11 12.33
N LYS A 630 -24.71 14.84 11.43
CA LYS A 630 -24.77 16.31 11.35
C LYS A 630 -25.60 16.76 10.15
N SER A 631 -26.29 17.89 10.31
CA SER A 631 -27.04 18.56 9.25
C SER A 631 -26.09 19.29 8.31
N VAL A 632 -26.09 18.93 7.02
CA VAL A 632 -25.24 19.56 6.01
C VAL A 632 -25.62 21.03 5.84
N LYS A 633 -26.93 21.33 5.79
CA LYS A 633 -27.43 22.71 5.70
C LYS A 633 -26.93 23.56 6.87
N ASP A 634 -27.06 23.07 8.10
CA ASP A 634 -26.67 23.84 9.29
C ASP A 634 -25.16 24.03 9.36
N CYS A 635 -24.37 23.00 9.01
CA CYS A 635 -22.92 23.13 8.95
C CYS A 635 -22.51 24.20 7.93
N LEU A 636 -23.04 24.14 6.70
CA LEU A 636 -22.75 25.16 5.69
C LEU A 636 -23.14 26.56 6.19
N LEU A 637 -24.35 26.73 6.72
CA LEU A 637 -24.84 28.02 7.22
C LEU A 637 -23.90 28.60 8.29
N GLN A 638 -23.51 27.80 9.28
CA GLN A 638 -22.59 28.22 10.34
C GLN A 638 -21.17 28.49 9.81
N GLY A 639 -20.69 27.73 8.81
CA GLY A 639 -19.40 27.95 8.17
C GLY A 639 -19.33 29.29 7.42
N PHE A 640 -20.38 29.65 6.67
CA PHE A 640 -20.47 30.94 5.99
C PHE A 640 -20.48 32.11 6.98
N ILE A 641 -21.17 31.96 8.12
CA ILE A 641 -21.20 32.97 9.19
C ILE A 641 -19.83 33.09 9.87
N ALA A 642 -19.20 31.97 10.21
CA ALA A 642 -17.92 31.94 10.91
C ALA A 642 -16.79 32.63 10.12
N GLU A 643 -16.73 32.38 8.81
CA GLU A 643 -15.75 32.99 7.89
C GLU A 643 -16.19 34.36 7.36
N LYS A 644 -17.38 34.85 7.77
CA LYS A 644 -17.98 36.14 7.33
C LYS A 644 -17.98 36.29 5.81
N LEU A 645 -18.42 35.25 5.11
CA LEU A 645 -18.40 35.21 3.65
C LEU A 645 -19.57 36.01 3.08
N HIS A 646 -19.27 37.16 2.48
CA HIS A 646 -20.24 38.06 1.87
C HIS A 646 -20.37 37.84 0.36
N PHE A 647 -19.33 37.30 -0.29
CA PHE A 647 -19.31 37.03 -1.72
C PHE A 647 -18.98 35.56 -2.00
N PHE A 648 -19.71 34.93 -2.91
CA PHE A 648 -19.47 33.52 -3.27
C PHE A 648 -19.57 33.31 -4.79
N PRO A 649 -18.87 32.33 -5.38
CA PRO A 649 -18.98 32.03 -6.81
C PRO A 649 -20.43 31.87 -7.30
N ALA A 650 -20.78 32.54 -8.40
CA ALA A 650 -22.08 32.40 -9.06
C ALA A 650 -22.13 31.11 -9.92
N PHE A 651 -22.10 29.95 -9.26
CA PHE A 651 -22.10 28.66 -9.95
C PHE A 651 -23.49 28.24 -10.45
N LYS A 652 -23.51 27.36 -11.45
CA LYS A 652 -24.72 26.72 -12.00
C LYS A 652 -24.64 25.22 -11.78
N PHE A 653 -25.80 24.59 -11.58
CA PHE A 653 -25.94 23.14 -11.40
C PHE A 653 -25.99 22.35 -12.72
N ARG A 654 -25.80 23.04 -13.84
CA ARG A 654 -25.66 22.46 -15.17
C ARG A 654 -24.43 23.05 -15.85
N ASP A 655 -23.74 22.22 -16.63
CA ASP A 655 -22.63 22.67 -17.44
C ASP A 655 -23.11 23.44 -18.68
N ILE A 656 -22.16 23.90 -19.50
CA ILE A 656 -22.44 24.66 -20.73
C ILE A 656 -23.25 23.83 -21.75
N ARG A 657 -23.17 22.49 -21.67
CA ARG A 657 -23.87 21.55 -22.56
C ARG A 657 -25.21 21.06 -21.99
N GLY A 658 -25.60 21.53 -20.81
CA GLY A 658 -26.85 21.17 -20.14
C GLY A 658 -26.79 19.89 -19.28
N GLY A 659 -25.61 19.26 -19.14
CA GLY A 659 -25.40 18.11 -18.26
C GLY A 659 -25.49 18.48 -16.78
N LYS A 660 -25.89 17.54 -15.91
CA LYS A 660 -26.03 17.74 -14.45
C LYS A 660 -24.67 17.79 -13.74
N LYS A 661 -23.86 18.79 -14.05
CA LYS A 661 -22.53 19.02 -13.49
C LYS A 661 -22.41 20.47 -13.02
N ILE A 662 -21.87 20.67 -11.82
CA ILE A 662 -21.62 22.01 -11.29
C ILE A 662 -20.57 22.73 -12.14
N TRP A 663 -20.83 23.99 -12.43
CA TRP A 663 -19.97 24.81 -13.28
C TRP A 663 -19.95 26.26 -12.81
N TRP A 664 -18.78 26.89 -12.91
CA TRP A 664 -18.59 28.31 -12.63
C TRP A 664 -17.63 28.91 -13.66
N ASN A 665 -17.82 30.20 -14.00
CA ASN A 665 -17.09 30.88 -15.06
C ASN A 665 -15.85 31.65 -14.59
N PHE A 666 -15.46 31.49 -13.33
CA PHE A 666 -14.31 32.14 -12.70
C PHE A 666 -14.38 33.68 -12.59
N LYS A 667 -15.53 34.28 -12.93
CA LYS A 667 -15.68 35.74 -13.00
C LYS A 667 -16.86 36.28 -12.22
N ASP A 668 -17.97 35.55 -12.22
CA ASP A 668 -19.23 36.00 -11.66
C ASP A 668 -19.37 35.57 -10.21
N PHE A 669 -19.81 36.49 -9.36
CA PHE A 669 -20.00 36.29 -7.92
C PHE A 669 -21.40 36.74 -7.51
N LEU A 670 -21.92 36.10 -6.47
CA LEU A 670 -23.17 36.45 -5.80
C LEU A 670 -22.86 37.07 -4.44
N HIS A 671 -23.64 38.06 -4.04
CA HIS A 671 -23.68 38.51 -2.66
C HIS A 671 -24.54 37.54 -1.84
N VAL A 672 -23.96 36.96 -0.79
CA VAL A 672 -24.63 36.03 0.11
C VAL A 672 -24.95 36.76 1.41
N HIS A 673 -26.22 36.79 1.81
CA HIS A 673 -26.66 37.52 2.99
C HIS A 673 -27.61 36.71 3.87
N LEU A 674 -27.73 37.09 5.14
CA LEU A 674 -28.72 36.52 6.04
C LEU A 674 -30.11 37.03 5.66
N GLY A 675 -31.16 36.20 5.84
CA GLY A 675 -32.51 36.51 5.35
C GLY A 675 -33.12 37.80 5.92
N ALA A 676 -32.69 38.24 7.10
CA ALA A 676 -33.12 39.49 7.72
C ALA A 676 -32.33 40.73 7.25
N GLU A 677 -31.17 40.53 6.63
CA GLU A 677 -30.29 41.61 6.16
C GLU A 677 -30.71 42.10 4.78
N LYS A 678 -30.61 43.41 4.55
CA LYS A 678 -30.83 43.96 3.21
C LYS A 678 -29.68 43.55 2.29
N PRO A 679 -29.96 43.17 1.02
CA PRO A 679 -28.92 42.85 0.06
C PRO A 679 -27.94 44.03 -0.11
N PHE A 680 -26.67 43.74 -0.38
CA PHE A 680 -25.68 44.75 -0.71
C PHE A 680 -26.20 45.64 -1.85
N PRO A 681 -26.16 46.98 -1.76
CA PRO A 681 -26.83 47.84 -2.73
C PRO A 681 -26.44 47.55 -4.20
N MET A 682 -25.17 47.24 -4.45
CA MET A 682 -24.68 46.88 -5.78
C MET A 682 -25.24 45.54 -6.30
N SER A 683 -25.60 44.62 -5.41
CA SER A 683 -26.20 43.33 -5.77
C SER A 683 -27.65 43.51 -6.25
N GLU A 684 -28.43 44.39 -5.61
CA GLU A 684 -29.77 44.73 -6.05
C GLU A 684 -29.73 45.38 -7.44
N LEU A 685 -28.77 46.30 -7.66
CA LEU A 685 -28.56 46.90 -8.98
C LEU A 685 -28.24 45.86 -10.05
N ALA A 686 -27.30 44.95 -9.76
CA ALA A 686 -26.94 43.88 -10.68
C ALA A 686 -28.13 42.97 -11.02
N THR A 687 -28.92 42.56 -10.01
CA THR A 687 -30.12 41.74 -10.21
C THR A 687 -31.16 42.46 -11.05
N ARG A 688 -31.42 43.75 -10.79
CA ARG A 688 -32.39 44.55 -11.57
C ARG A 688 -31.90 44.77 -13.00
N THR A 689 -30.62 45.05 -13.20
CA THR A 689 -30.04 45.15 -14.55
C THR A 689 -30.19 43.85 -15.32
N LEU A 690 -29.94 42.69 -14.69
CA LEU A 690 -30.11 41.41 -15.36
C LEU A 690 -31.59 41.13 -15.71
N GLN A 691 -32.52 41.37 -14.78
CA GLN A 691 -33.96 41.23 -15.00
C GLN A 691 -34.45 42.11 -16.15
N VAL A 692 -33.99 43.35 -16.19
CA VAL A 692 -34.31 44.27 -17.28
C VAL A 692 -33.75 43.77 -18.61
N CYS A 693 -32.46 43.41 -18.68
CA CYS A 693 -31.89 42.87 -19.91
C CYS A 693 -32.64 41.63 -20.41
N THR A 694 -32.99 40.70 -19.51
CA THR A 694 -33.78 39.52 -19.87
C THR A 694 -35.18 39.89 -20.35
N GLU A 695 -35.85 40.83 -19.70
CA GLU A 695 -37.18 41.26 -20.11
C GLU A 695 -37.16 42.05 -21.43
N MET A 696 -36.08 42.78 -21.71
CA MET A 696 -35.84 43.43 -23.00
C MET A 696 -35.67 42.40 -24.12
N GLU A 697 -34.90 41.33 -23.89
CA GLU A 697 -34.80 40.23 -24.87
C GLU A 697 -36.11 39.49 -25.05
N ARG A 698 -36.81 39.15 -23.95
CA ARG A 698 -38.08 38.42 -23.99
C ARG A 698 -39.15 39.16 -24.80
N ARG A 699 -39.14 40.49 -24.74
CA ARG A 699 -40.07 41.37 -25.48
C ARG A 699 -39.53 41.82 -26.83
N SER A 700 -38.37 41.31 -27.26
CA SER A 700 -37.70 41.72 -28.50
C SER A 700 -37.46 43.24 -28.58
N LEU A 701 -37.27 43.91 -27.43
CA LEU A 701 -37.04 45.35 -27.35
C LEU A 701 -35.64 45.73 -27.83
N ALA A 702 -34.64 44.87 -27.64
CA ALA A 702 -33.27 45.09 -28.10
C ALA A 702 -32.60 43.76 -28.44
N TYR A 703 -31.58 43.81 -29.31
CA TYR A 703 -30.74 42.65 -29.60
C TYR A 703 -29.86 42.30 -28.40
N SER A 704 -29.67 40.99 -28.15
CA SER A 704 -28.81 40.49 -27.06
C SER A 704 -27.40 41.10 -27.05
N ARG A 705 -26.81 41.31 -28.23
CA ARG A 705 -25.48 41.92 -28.38
C ARG A 705 -25.42 43.37 -27.85
N SER A 706 -26.49 44.15 -28.03
CA SER A 706 -26.56 45.53 -27.53
C SER A 706 -26.66 45.58 -26.00
N LEU A 707 -27.17 44.52 -25.38
CA LEU A 707 -27.35 44.39 -23.94
C LEU A 707 -26.10 43.86 -23.22
N GLU A 708 -25.12 43.29 -23.95
CA GLU A 708 -23.93 42.66 -23.37
C GLU A 708 -23.07 43.64 -22.56
N LYS A 709 -22.81 44.84 -23.10
CA LYS A 709 -22.09 45.91 -22.38
C LYS A 709 -22.77 46.34 -21.08
N TYR A 710 -24.11 46.30 -21.03
CA TYR A 710 -24.90 46.64 -19.85
C TYR A 710 -24.96 45.49 -18.85
N ARG A 711 -24.92 44.24 -19.33
CA ARG A 711 -24.73 43.07 -18.47
C ARG A 711 -23.36 43.09 -17.83
N ASP A 712 -22.33 43.57 -18.52
CA ASP A 712 -20.94 43.59 -18.04
C ASP A 712 -20.60 44.77 -17.15
N HIS A 713 -21.19 45.94 -17.41
CA HIS A 713 -20.82 47.17 -16.71
C HIS A 713 -21.96 47.78 -15.89
N GLY A 714 -23.14 47.14 -15.88
CA GLY A 714 -24.35 47.65 -15.25
C GLY A 714 -25.05 48.72 -16.09
N MET A 715 -26.25 49.12 -15.65
CA MET A 715 -26.99 50.25 -16.22
C MET A 715 -26.77 51.49 -15.34
N PRO A 716 -26.06 52.54 -15.81
CA PRO A 716 -25.66 53.69 -14.98
C PRO A 716 -26.83 54.42 -14.31
N TRP A 717 -27.99 54.43 -14.96
CA TRP A 717 -29.21 55.08 -14.45
C TRP A 717 -29.96 54.25 -13.40
N MET A 718 -29.62 52.98 -13.18
CA MET A 718 -30.40 52.06 -12.36
C MET A 718 -30.48 52.52 -10.89
N ALA A 719 -29.36 52.96 -10.32
CA ALA A 719 -29.29 53.36 -8.92
C ALA A 719 -30.14 54.59 -8.61
N LYS A 720 -29.99 55.65 -9.41
CA LYS A 720 -30.78 56.88 -9.27
C LYS A 720 -32.26 56.63 -9.56
N THR A 721 -32.58 55.70 -10.46
CA THR A 721 -33.95 55.33 -10.79
C THR A 721 -34.63 54.64 -9.61
N LEU A 722 -34.00 53.63 -9.01
CA LEU A 722 -34.55 52.90 -7.87
C LEU A 722 -34.78 53.80 -6.65
N GLN A 723 -33.90 54.79 -6.40
CA GLN A 723 -34.07 55.76 -5.31
C GLN A 723 -35.32 56.65 -5.46
N ARG A 724 -35.76 56.90 -6.69
CA ARG A 724 -36.87 57.83 -6.99
C ARG A 724 -38.20 57.11 -7.24
N LEU A 725 -38.18 55.79 -7.42
CA LEU A 725 -39.39 55.02 -7.61
C LEU A 725 -40.11 54.78 -6.28
N PRO A 726 -41.46 54.82 -6.25
CA PRO A 726 -42.22 54.51 -5.05
C PRO A 726 -41.94 53.09 -4.52
N PRO A 727 -41.74 52.90 -3.20
CA PRO A 727 -41.48 51.59 -2.61
C PRO A 727 -42.68 50.62 -2.69
N THR A 728 -43.85 51.11 -3.10
CA THR A 728 -45.06 50.32 -3.37
C THR A 728 -44.96 49.50 -4.66
N LEU A 729 -44.04 49.84 -5.57
CA LEU A 729 -43.81 49.09 -6.80
C LEU A 729 -43.01 47.82 -6.50
N LYS A 730 -43.60 46.64 -6.73
CA LYS A 730 -42.98 45.34 -6.46
C LYS A 730 -43.17 44.38 -7.62
N GLY A 731 -42.39 43.29 -7.59
CA GLY A 731 -42.55 42.16 -8.50
C GLY A 731 -42.38 42.51 -9.99
N THR A 732 -43.19 41.87 -10.83
CA THR A 732 -43.17 42.02 -12.29
C THR A 732 -43.50 43.44 -12.76
N PHE A 733 -44.32 44.17 -12.02
CA PHE A 733 -44.68 45.54 -12.37
C PHE A 733 -43.47 46.48 -12.27
N LEU A 734 -42.69 46.36 -11.19
CA LEU A 734 -41.43 47.11 -11.03
C LEU A 734 -40.45 46.80 -12.18
N VAL A 735 -40.31 45.53 -12.55
CA VAL A 735 -39.43 45.12 -13.66
C VAL A 735 -39.90 45.76 -14.97
N ASN A 736 -41.19 45.74 -15.28
CA ASN A 736 -41.73 46.37 -16.50
C ASN A 736 -41.46 47.88 -16.54
N VAL A 737 -41.61 48.57 -15.40
CA VAL A 737 -41.31 50.00 -15.27
C VAL A 737 -39.80 50.26 -15.48
N LEU A 738 -38.93 49.47 -14.85
CA LEU A 738 -37.47 49.57 -15.03
C LEU A 738 -37.03 49.24 -16.45
N THR A 739 -37.69 48.28 -17.11
CA THR A 739 -37.46 47.91 -18.51
C THR A 739 -37.79 49.08 -19.42
N PHE A 740 -38.94 49.73 -19.23
CA PHE A 740 -39.30 50.92 -19.98
C PHE A 740 -38.30 52.06 -19.79
N ILE A 741 -37.92 52.36 -18.55
CA ILE A 741 -36.94 53.42 -18.23
C ILE A 741 -35.58 53.11 -18.86
N SER A 742 -35.16 51.85 -18.82
CA SER A 742 -33.87 51.43 -19.38
C SER A 742 -33.87 51.41 -20.91
N SER A 743 -35.00 51.08 -21.55
CA SER A 743 -35.21 51.29 -22.99
C SER A 743 -35.05 52.77 -23.37
N VAL A 744 -35.62 53.70 -22.60
CA VAL A 744 -35.41 55.14 -22.81
C VAL A 744 -33.94 55.52 -22.59
N GLY A 745 -33.28 54.95 -21.58
CA GLY A 745 -31.86 55.18 -21.33
C GLY A 745 -30.94 54.67 -22.43
N MET A 746 -31.25 53.51 -23.01
CA MET A 746 -30.55 52.98 -24.18
C MET A 746 -30.74 53.87 -25.41
N LEU A 747 -31.97 54.31 -25.70
CA LEU A 747 -32.25 55.27 -26.78
C LEU A 747 -31.45 56.57 -26.62
N GLN A 748 -31.34 57.10 -25.39
CA GLN A 748 -30.55 58.30 -25.10
C GLN A 748 -29.03 58.11 -25.22
N ASN A 749 -28.58 56.85 -25.21
CA ASN A 749 -27.20 56.42 -25.42
C ASN A 749 -26.91 55.97 -26.85
N ASN A 750 -27.83 56.23 -27.79
CA ASN A 750 -27.77 55.82 -29.20
C ASN A 750 -27.74 54.30 -29.41
N ASP A 751 -28.29 53.53 -28.47
CA ASP A 751 -28.51 52.09 -28.67
C ASP A 751 -29.87 51.80 -29.26
N TYR A 752 -29.94 50.72 -30.05
CA TYR A 752 -31.18 50.27 -30.68
C TYR A 752 -32.21 49.79 -29.64
N VAL A 753 -33.43 50.31 -29.75
CA VAL A 753 -34.63 49.79 -29.08
C VAL A 753 -35.81 49.83 -30.06
N ASP A 754 -36.61 48.76 -30.11
CA ASP A 754 -37.82 48.68 -30.94
C ASP A 754 -38.93 49.57 -30.37
N PHE A 755 -39.31 50.60 -31.14
CA PHE A 755 -40.33 51.58 -30.75
C PHE A 755 -41.75 51.02 -30.68
N ASN A 756 -42.09 50.00 -31.48
CA ASN A 756 -43.43 49.41 -31.48
C ASN A 756 -43.64 48.63 -30.19
N HIS A 757 -42.71 47.74 -29.85
CA HIS A 757 -42.75 46.99 -28.61
C HIS A 757 -42.60 47.89 -27.37
N LEU A 758 -41.84 48.99 -27.47
CA LEU A 758 -41.70 49.96 -26.38
C LEU A 758 -43.01 50.70 -26.10
N LYS A 759 -43.77 51.04 -27.14
CA LYS A 759 -45.09 51.67 -27.02
C LYS A 759 -46.08 50.76 -26.29
N ASP A 760 -46.08 49.47 -26.60
CA ASP A 760 -46.94 48.48 -25.94
C ASP A 760 -46.57 48.35 -24.45
N LEU A 761 -45.26 48.32 -24.14
CA LEU A 761 -44.78 48.32 -22.76
C LEU A 761 -45.22 49.58 -22.01
N LEU A 762 -45.15 50.76 -22.65
CA LEU A 762 -45.59 52.03 -22.06
C LEU A 762 -47.08 52.04 -21.72
N GLN A 763 -47.92 51.52 -22.62
CA GLN A 763 -49.36 51.38 -22.37
C GLN A 763 -49.62 50.41 -21.20
N ALA A 764 -48.92 49.28 -21.18
CA ALA A 764 -49.06 48.28 -20.13
C ALA A 764 -48.70 48.81 -18.74
N ILE A 765 -47.60 49.55 -18.60
CA ILE A 765 -47.22 50.15 -17.31
C ILE A 765 -48.14 51.32 -16.91
N GLY A 766 -48.68 52.04 -17.90
CA GLY A 766 -49.64 53.12 -17.70
C GLY A 766 -50.96 52.62 -17.10
N LEU A 767 -51.50 51.52 -17.64
CA LEU A 767 -52.72 50.85 -17.15
C LEU A 767 -52.57 50.34 -15.71
N GLN A 768 -51.35 49.98 -15.30
CA GLN A 768 -51.04 49.51 -13.95
C GLN A 768 -50.68 50.65 -12.98
N GLY A 769 -50.84 51.92 -13.40
CA GLY A 769 -50.77 53.08 -12.51
C GLY A 769 -49.46 53.88 -12.57
N MET A 770 -48.51 53.53 -13.45
CA MET A 770 -47.25 54.24 -13.70
C MET A 770 -47.20 54.80 -15.12
N ALA A 771 -48.01 55.82 -15.38
CA ALA A 771 -47.99 56.56 -16.64
C ALA A 771 -46.73 57.43 -16.80
N GLN A 772 -46.43 57.82 -18.04
CA GLN A 772 -45.22 58.60 -18.39
C GLN A 772 -45.14 59.93 -17.63
N ASP A 773 -46.27 60.59 -17.39
CA ASP A 773 -46.35 61.85 -16.65
C ASP A 773 -45.88 61.70 -15.20
N LYS A 774 -46.20 60.56 -14.55
CA LYS A 774 -45.71 60.24 -13.21
C LYS A 774 -44.21 60.00 -13.20
N LEU A 775 -43.66 59.29 -14.18
CA LEU A 775 -42.21 59.08 -14.31
C LEU A 775 -41.45 60.40 -14.54
N GLN A 776 -42.07 61.36 -15.25
CA GLN A 776 -41.55 62.72 -15.42
C GLN A 776 -41.66 63.55 -14.13
N LYS A 777 -42.76 63.47 -13.39
CA LYS A 777 -42.93 64.12 -12.07
C LYS A 777 -41.91 63.63 -11.05
N LEU A 778 -41.56 62.34 -11.09
CA LEU A 778 -40.48 61.75 -10.30
C LEU A 778 -39.08 62.12 -10.80
N GLN A 779 -38.98 62.94 -11.86
CA GLN A 779 -37.74 63.36 -12.52
C GLN A 779 -36.86 62.18 -13.00
N ILE A 780 -37.46 61.01 -13.25
CA ILE A 780 -36.72 59.80 -13.66
C ILE A 780 -36.32 59.89 -15.14
N LEU A 781 -37.23 60.34 -16.00
CA LEU A 781 -37.00 60.49 -17.45
C LEU A 781 -36.21 61.76 -17.82
N GLY A 782 -35.59 62.41 -16.83
CA GLY A 782 -34.79 63.62 -17.02
C GLY A 782 -33.34 63.34 -17.41
N LYS A 783 -32.74 64.26 -18.16
CA LYS A 783 -31.35 64.21 -18.66
C LYS A 783 -30.28 64.08 -17.56
N PHE A 784 -30.59 64.43 -16.32
CA PHE A 784 -29.69 64.35 -15.16
C PHE A 784 -29.72 62.99 -14.43
N THR A 785 -30.76 62.19 -14.65
CA THR A 785 -30.97 60.88 -14.00
C THR A 785 -30.56 59.74 -14.93
N ILE A 786 -30.84 59.89 -16.21
CA ILE A 786 -30.42 58.98 -17.27
C ILE A 786 -29.15 59.57 -17.91
N GLU A 787 -28.02 59.29 -17.30
CA GLU A 787 -26.72 59.79 -17.77
C GLU A 787 -26.30 59.15 -19.10
N LYS A 788 -25.67 59.95 -19.97
CA LYS A 788 -25.02 59.44 -21.19
C LYS A 788 -23.69 58.76 -20.85
N VAL A 789 -23.50 57.54 -21.32
CA VAL A 789 -22.29 56.70 -21.15
C VAL A 789 -21.11 57.24 -21.94
N TYR A 790 -21.34 57.96 -23.05
CA TYR A 790 -20.26 58.44 -23.91
C TYR A 790 -19.63 59.75 -23.38
N ARG A 791 -18.46 59.63 -22.73
CA ARG A 791 -17.39 60.62 -22.89
C ARG A 791 -16.62 60.24 -24.16
N PRO A 792 -16.39 61.15 -25.13
CA PRO A 792 -15.43 60.87 -26.18
C PRO A 792 -14.06 60.63 -25.53
N ILE A 793 -13.41 59.51 -25.85
CA ILE A 793 -11.97 59.36 -25.58
C ILE A 793 -11.27 60.32 -26.55
N ILE A 794 -10.94 61.51 -26.08
CA ILE A 794 -9.98 62.38 -26.76
C ILE A 794 -8.61 61.73 -26.52
N TRP A 795 -8.11 60.95 -27.48
CA TRP A 795 -6.68 60.69 -27.55
C TRP A 795 -6.00 61.97 -28.03
N LYS A 796 -5.47 62.76 -27.09
CA LYS A 796 -4.32 63.61 -27.37
C LYS A 796 -3.67 63.98 -26.05
N LEU A 797 -2.39 63.64 -25.89
CA LEU A 797 -1.31 64.63 -25.83
C LEU A 797 0.07 63.94 -25.69
N HIS A 798 0.90 64.16 -26.71
CA HIS A 798 2.32 64.57 -26.70
C HIS A 798 3.35 63.95 -25.71
N HIS A 799 4.60 63.91 -26.17
CA HIS A 799 5.74 63.14 -25.68
C HIS A 799 6.40 63.51 -24.32
N ASP A 800 5.92 64.51 -23.56
CA ASP A 800 6.75 65.13 -22.50
C ASP A 800 6.17 65.12 -21.07
N ILE A 801 5.56 64.02 -20.59
CA ILE A 801 5.22 63.90 -19.16
C ILE A 801 6.17 62.90 -18.46
N PRO A 802 7.06 63.37 -17.57
CA PRO A 802 8.00 62.52 -16.85
C PRO A 802 7.30 61.73 -15.74
N VAL A 803 7.60 60.43 -15.72
CA VAL A 803 7.06 59.43 -14.79
C VAL A 803 7.62 59.65 -13.37
N ARG A 804 6.73 59.72 -12.37
CA ARG A 804 7.07 59.40 -10.98
C ARG A 804 6.60 57.97 -10.70
N VAL A 805 7.56 57.07 -10.46
CA VAL A 805 7.34 55.69 -10.04
C VAL A 805 7.30 55.61 -8.51
N GLN A 806 6.50 54.64 -8.02
CA GLN A 806 6.40 54.07 -6.66
C GLN A 806 5.29 54.69 -5.78
N GLN A 807 4.40 53.90 -5.16
CA GLN A 807 4.69 52.72 -4.34
C GLN A 807 3.68 51.55 -4.48
N ASN A 808 4.25 50.35 -4.30
CA ASN A 808 3.68 49.02 -4.04
C ASN A 808 2.21 48.97 -3.57
N THR A 809 1.34 48.47 -4.44
CA THR A 809 0.14 47.73 -4.01
C THR A 809 0.50 46.25 -3.96
N PRO A 810 0.13 45.48 -2.93
CA PRO A 810 0.37 44.04 -2.89
C PRO A 810 -0.23 43.39 -4.15
N CYS A 811 0.50 42.44 -4.72
CA CYS A 811 0.05 41.63 -5.83
C CYS A 811 -1.28 40.95 -5.45
N LEU A 812 -2.40 41.50 -5.92
CA LEU A 812 -3.67 40.78 -5.98
C LEU A 812 -3.40 39.57 -6.87
N LEU A 813 -3.39 38.38 -6.28
CA LEU A 813 -3.35 37.10 -7.00
C LEU A 813 -4.42 37.14 -8.09
N SER A 814 -3.98 37.39 -9.32
CA SER A 814 -4.83 37.24 -10.49
C SER A 814 -5.16 35.75 -10.56
N LEU A 815 -6.38 35.38 -10.15
CA LEU A 815 -6.99 34.08 -10.37
C LEU A 815 -7.14 33.86 -11.88
N ARG A 816 -6.01 33.70 -12.60
CA ARG A 816 -6.02 33.39 -14.02
C ARG A 816 -6.49 31.95 -14.17
N PRO A 817 -7.47 31.69 -15.05
CA PRO A 817 -7.86 30.33 -15.35
C PRO A 817 -6.66 29.58 -15.98
N PRO A 818 -6.39 28.33 -15.60
CA PRO A 818 -5.45 27.49 -16.33
C PRO A 818 -5.95 27.25 -17.77
N PRO A 819 -5.06 26.94 -18.73
CA PRO A 819 -5.44 26.69 -20.11
C PRO A 819 -6.51 25.59 -20.20
N LYS A 820 -7.53 25.82 -21.04
CA LYS A 820 -8.63 24.88 -21.29
C LYS A 820 -8.07 23.58 -21.88
N GLN A 821 -7.95 22.53 -21.06
CA GLN A 821 -7.93 21.16 -21.56
C GLN A 821 -9.36 20.77 -21.94
N GLU A 822 -9.53 20.20 -23.13
CA GLU A 822 -10.82 19.72 -23.63
C GLU A 822 -11.42 18.70 -22.66
N GLU A 823 -12.58 19.01 -22.08
CA GLU A 823 -13.33 18.09 -21.22
C GLU A 823 -13.97 17.00 -22.09
N GLY A 824 -13.22 15.92 -22.34
CA GLY A 824 -13.80 14.62 -22.68
C GLY A 824 -14.62 14.07 -21.50
N GLU A 825 -15.40 13.01 -21.71
CA GLU A 825 -16.04 12.27 -20.63
C GLU A 825 -14.95 11.75 -19.67
N VAL A 826 -14.74 12.46 -18.56
CA VAL A 826 -13.80 12.03 -17.52
C VAL A 826 -14.50 10.92 -16.73
N LEU A 827 -14.40 9.70 -17.22
CA LEU A 827 -14.72 8.49 -16.47
C LEU A 827 -13.84 8.43 -15.23
N GLN A 828 -14.36 7.86 -14.15
CA GLN A 828 -13.54 7.59 -12.97
C GLN A 828 -12.37 6.69 -13.42
N PRO A 829 -11.11 7.10 -13.25
CA PRO A 829 -9.99 6.26 -13.64
C PRO A 829 -10.05 4.95 -12.86
N GLU A 830 -9.84 3.84 -13.55
CA GLU A 830 -9.70 2.53 -12.91
C GLU A 830 -8.42 2.57 -12.07
N GLU A 831 -8.57 2.43 -10.75
CA GLU A 831 -7.45 2.39 -9.82
C GLU A 831 -6.88 0.98 -9.75
N ASP A 832 -5.56 0.88 -9.88
CA ASP A 832 -4.84 -0.37 -9.66
C ASP A 832 -4.49 -0.50 -8.17
N VAL A 833 -5.24 -1.35 -7.46
CA VAL A 833 -4.91 -1.71 -6.08
C VAL A 833 -3.74 -2.68 -6.13
N GLN A 834 -2.55 -2.12 -5.88
CA GLN A 834 -1.28 -2.77 -6.10
C GLN A 834 -1.10 -3.99 -5.20
N ALA A 835 -0.91 -5.13 -5.85
CA ALA A 835 -0.25 -6.25 -5.19
C ALA A 835 1.20 -5.85 -4.91
N VAL A 836 1.75 -6.41 -3.85
CA VAL A 836 3.18 -6.43 -3.61
C VAL A 836 3.78 -7.28 -4.74
N GLU A 837 4.69 -6.70 -5.52
CA GLU A 837 5.49 -7.51 -6.44
C GLU A 837 6.33 -8.48 -5.59
N ASP A 838 6.44 -9.75 -6.01
CA ASP A 838 7.35 -10.73 -5.40
C ASP A 838 8.81 -10.26 -5.58
N GLN A 839 9.22 -9.29 -4.77
CA GLN A 839 10.57 -8.76 -4.79
C GLN A 839 11.43 -9.69 -3.95
N ASP A 840 11.97 -10.70 -4.62
CA ASP A 840 13.15 -11.46 -4.18
C ASP A 840 14.38 -10.53 -3.98
N ASP A 841 14.28 -9.21 -4.25
CA ASP A 841 15.35 -8.20 -4.15
C ASP A 841 15.21 -7.32 -2.88
N ILE A 842 14.89 -7.93 -1.73
CA ILE A 842 15.12 -7.30 -0.42
C ILE A 842 16.60 -6.94 -0.30
N ARG A 843 16.88 -5.67 0.06
CA ARG A 843 18.22 -5.09 0.21
C ARG A 843 19.14 -5.96 1.07
N PRO A 844 20.47 -5.88 0.85
CA PRO A 844 21.45 -6.64 1.61
C PRO A 844 21.31 -6.42 3.13
N PRO A 845 21.67 -7.43 3.95
CA PRO A 845 21.45 -7.41 5.38
C PRO A 845 22.10 -6.19 6.04
N VAL A 846 21.34 -5.49 6.89
CA VAL A 846 21.95 -4.60 7.88
C VAL A 846 22.56 -5.50 8.95
N ARG A 847 23.89 -5.61 8.94
CA ARG A 847 24.62 -6.19 10.07
C ARG A 847 24.44 -5.26 11.26
N SER A 848 23.61 -5.65 12.21
CA SER A 848 23.42 -4.90 13.45
C SER A 848 24.47 -5.26 14.48
N GLN A 849 24.77 -4.31 15.37
CA GLN A 849 25.59 -4.58 16.55
C GLN A 849 24.75 -5.38 17.56
N ALA A 850 25.38 -6.33 18.26
CA ALA A 850 24.71 -7.04 19.35
C ALA A 850 24.37 -6.07 20.48
N MET A 851 23.13 -6.10 20.98
CA MET A 851 22.72 -5.32 22.15
C MET A 851 23.10 -6.02 23.45
N CYS A 852 23.18 -7.35 23.40
CA CYS A 852 23.54 -8.20 24.53
C CYS A 852 24.72 -9.12 24.18
N LEU A 853 25.68 -9.25 25.09
CA LEU A 853 26.71 -10.28 24.99
C LEU A 853 26.12 -11.65 25.33
N PRO A 854 26.58 -12.72 24.65
CA PRO A 854 26.25 -14.08 25.03
C PRO A 854 26.64 -14.38 26.48
N ALA A 855 25.81 -15.16 27.18
CA ALA A 855 26.01 -15.49 28.58
C ALA A 855 27.40 -16.11 28.88
N ASN A 856 27.87 -16.97 27.96
CA ASN A 856 29.13 -17.72 28.07
C ASN A 856 30.25 -17.14 27.18
N SER A 857 30.18 -15.85 26.87
CA SER A 857 31.21 -15.16 26.10
C SER A 857 32.57 -15.20 26.82
N SER A 858 33.61 -15.74 26.16
CA SER A 858 35.00 -15.71 26.62
C SER A 858 35.62 -14.30 26.63
N LYS A 859 34.85 -13.28 26.22
CA LYS A 859 35.29 -11.89 26.21
C LYS A 859 35.53 -11.40 27.64
N LEU A 860 36.78 -11.11 27.95
CA LEU A 860 37.19 -10.52 29.22
C LEU A 860 36.48 -9.18 29.46
N TRP A 861 36.18 -8.87 30.72
CA TRP A 861 35.68 -7.55 31.10
C TRP A 861 36.79 -6.52 30.87
N THR A 862 36.53 -5.52 30.03
CA THR A 862 37.48 -4.42 29.81
C THR A 862 37.50 -3.48 31.02
N GLN A 863 38.54 -2.64 31.12
CA GLN A 863 38.61 -1.63 32.20
C GLN A 863 37.43 -0.65 32.11
N ASP A 864 37.09 -0.20 30.90
CA ASP A 864 35.95 0.68 30.65
C ASP A 864 34.62 0.03 31.06
N GLU A 865 34.48 -1.29 30.82
CA GLU A 865 33.29 -2.04 31.23
C GLU A 865 33.20 -2.18 32.76
N CYS A 866 34.34 -2.42 33.41
CA CYS A 866 34.41 -2.47 34.87
C CYS A 866 34.07 -1.10 35.50
N ALA A 867 34.44 0.02 34.85
CA ALA A 867 34.14 1.36 35.33
C ALA A 867 32.62 1.67 35.33
N MET A 868 31.82 0.96 34.52
CA MET A 868 30.37 1.08 34.52
C MET A 868 29.69 0.33 35.67
N VAL A 869 30.41 -0.56 36.38
CA VAL A 869 29.84 -1.36 37.47
C VAL A 869 29.72 -0.52 38.74
N ASN A 870 28.48 -0.23 39.15
CA ASN A 870 28.25 0.54 40.37
C ASN A 870 28.62 -0.28 41.63
N LEU A 871 29.60 0.18 42.40
CA LEU A 871 30.12 -0.52 43.59
C LEU A 871 29.45 -0.11 44.91
N ASP A 872 28.56 0.89 44.90
CA ASP A 872 27.86 1.40 46.09
C ASP A 872 27.12 0.27 46.81
N LYS A 873 27.45 0.04 48.09
CA LYS A 873 26.84 -1.02 48.90
C LYS A 873 25.39 -0.72 49.29
N CYS A 874 24.94 0.52 49.19
CA CYS A 874 23.58 0.93 49.49
C CYS A 874 22.58 0.58 48.37
N LYS A 875 23.04 0.33 47.14
CA LYS A 875 22.19 -0.08 46.02
C LYS A 875 22.08 -1.60 45.90
N THR A 876 20.88 -2.11 45.66
CA THR A 876 20.69 -3.55 45.42
C THR A 876 21.39 -3.99 44.13
N SER A 877 21.62 -5.30 43.95
CA SER A 877 22.17 -5.85 42.69
C SER A 877 21.32 -5.51 41.48
N LYS A 878 19.99 -5.57 41.61
CA LYS A 878 19.05 -5.25 40.54
C LYS A 878 19.15 -3.76 40.14
N GLN A 879 19.13 -2.84 41.11
CA GLN A 879 19.25 -1.39 40.85
C GLN A 879 20.57 -1.01 40.17
N ALA A 880 21.69 -1.60 40.60
CA ALA A 880 22.99 -1.33 39.99
C ALA A 880 23.07 -1.91 38.56
N TYR A 881 22.44 -3.06 38.32
CA TYR A 881 22.40 -3.67 36.99
C TYR A 881 21.59 -2.83 36.01
N THR A 882 20.41 -2.33 36.41
CA THR A 882 19.62 -1.42 35.58
C THR A 882 20.43 -0.18 35.17
N ALA A 883 21.21 0.40 36.09
CA ALA A 883 22.08 1.52 35.79
C ALA A 883 23.23 1.14 34.84
N TYR A 884 23.83 -0.04 35.00
CA TYR A 884 24.87 -0.57 34.10
C TYR A 884 24.32 -0.76 32.68
N VAL A 885 23.17 -1.42 32.53
CA VAL A 885 22.53 -1.66 31.24
C VAL A 885 22.19 -0.35 30.54
N LYS A 886 21.62 0.63 31.27
CA LYS A 886 21.36 1.96 30.72
C LYS A 886 22.65 2.62 30.19
N ARG A 887 23.75 2.52 30.94
CA ARG A 887 25.05 3.05 30.52
C ARG A 887 25.60 2.34 29.29
N CYS A 888 25.38 1.03 29.18
CA CYS A 888 25.74 0.25 28.00
C CYS A 888 25.01 0.77 26.75
N VAL A 889 23.70 1.03 26.85
CA VAL A 889 22.90 1.61 25.75
C VAL A 889 23.42 3.00 25.36
N GLU A 890 23.63 3.89 26.34
CA GLU A 890 24.15 5.25 26.11
C GLU A 890 25.50 5.24 25.37
N LEU A 891 26.37 4.27 25.69
CA LEU A 891 27.70 4.13 25.09
C LEU A 891 27.72 3.21 23.87
N LYS A 892 26.57 2.68 23.43
CA LYS A 892 26.43 1.71 22.34
C LYS A 892 27.37 0.51 22.50
N VAL A 893 27.44 -0.03 23.72
CA VAL A 893 28.19 -1.24 24.02
C VAL A 893 27.25 -2.38 24.45
N PRO A 894 27.53 -3.63 24.05
CA PRO A 894 26.67 -4.75 24.41
C PRO A 894 26.67 -5.01 25.93
N SER A 895 25.50 -5.29 26.51
CA SER A 895 25.35 -5.57 27.96
C SER A 895 25.55 -7.06 28.29
N ARG A 896 26.09 -7.38 29.49
CA ARG A 896 26.22 -8.76 29.99
C ARG A 896 25.00 -9.20 30.79
N THR A 897 24.80 -10.51 30.93
CA THR A 897 23.74 -11.08 31.78
C THR A 897 23.82 -10.59 33.22
N PHE A 898 22.67 -10.53 33.91
CA PHE A 898 22.58 -10.14 35.31
C PHE A 898 23.50 -10.96 36.22
N ASN A 899 23.60 -12.27 35.99
CA ASN A 899 24.44 -13.15 36.79
C ASN A 899 25.94 -12.84 36.60
N ALA A 900 26.40 -12.64 35.36
CA ALA A 900 27.77 -12.26 35.08
C ALA A 900 28.11 -10.89 35.71
N PHE A 901 27.21 -9.92 35.58
CA PHE A 901 27.34 -8.62 36.21
C PHE A 901 27.40 -8.73 37.74
N ARG A 902 26.48 -9.48 38.35
CA ARG A 902 26.40 -9.65 39.81
C ARG A 902 27.67 -10.30 40.37
N GLN A 903 28.20 -11.31 39.70
CA GLN A 903 29.46 -11.96 40.09
C GLN A 903 30.63 -10.98 39.98
N LYS A 904 30.73 -10.23 38.87
CA LYS A 904 31.78 -9.23 38.69
C LYS A 904 31.70 -8.11 39.72
N ARG A 905 30.50 -7.58 40.00
CA ARG A 905 30.27 -6.56 41.04
C ARG A 905 30.71 -7.07 42.41
N LYS A 906 30.35 -8.30 42.78
CA LYS A 906 30.81 -8.91 44.04
C LYS A 906 32.33 -9.05 44.10
N ALA A 907 32.99 -9.39 43.00
CA ALA A 907 34.44 -9.49 42.94
C ALA A 907 35.12 -8.12 43.09
N LEU A 908 34.61 -7.10 42.39
CA LEU A 908 35.12 -5.73 42.46
C LEU A 908 34.85 -5.06 43.83
N GLN A 909 33.79 -5.44 44.54
CA GLN A 909 33.51 -4.96 45.91
C GLN A 909 34.40 -5.61 46.99
N LYS A 910 35.12 -6.69 46.63
CA LYS A 910 36.07 -7.38 47.52
C LYS A 910 37.52 -6.95 47.30
N GLN A 911 37.80 -6.31 46.17
CA GLN A 911 39.04 -5.57 45.90
C GLN A 911 38.94 -4.19 46.54
#